data_AF-A0AAD9NSD7-F1
#
_entry.id   AF-A0AAD9NSD7-F1
#
_cell.length_a   1.000
_cell.length_b   1.000
_cell.length_c   1.000
_cell.angle_alpha   90.00
_cell.angle_beta   90.00
_cell.angle_gamma   90.00
#
_symmetry.space_group_name_H-M   'P 1'
#
loop_
_entity.id
_entity.type
_entity.pdbx_description
1 polymer ?
#
loop_
_entity_poly.entity_id
_entity_poly.type
_entity_poly.pdbx_seq_one_letter_code
_entity_poly.pdbx_strand_id
1 'polypeptide(L)'
;MKAIALWAVLVQTCLFACFVLCGEDFYALLGVERGATTREIRRAFKKLALKKHPDKNMDDPDAHANFLKLNRAYEVLKDDELRKKYDTHGEEGLKEDGPSGRGYQSWNYYHTDFGIYDDDPEIITLSSSDFEQSVENTDTIWFINFYSPQCSHCHELAPTWREVARELEGVIRIGAVNCEDDWHLCTRQNIHSYPSLVMYPKREKYFGERTTEKLVKYSLKQTHVSVIELTDANFKSTMRSEEGASLPWVITFCGDGGECLEQLSSTKLAAMLTELINVASVDCDRSKKLCKNLGRAHGTYFYNKGKVDKDSGIEIVTLDVKEIAFKVLQQLPDVTILSRGDFLSARNKLKLNKDSAWLIHFVDADVHDLELRKLPALLSGMNVGRVDCRTQKTECAEFYIQKLPTFAMFKPGGGHDIHYGRHTAHDLVAFAKESAKTPARVLGPNDFPHPVTQSGKPWFVDFFAPWCPPCMRLLPTFRKASRHMVGKVEFGTVDCTVHKQLCQRFNIHSYPTTILYNETVPHEFNGHHNVHSLLTFIEDIQNPPVIQLTSDNYDEMVLGRAPGDTWLVDFFAPWCGPCKQLAPEWRKLAKMFQDMPSVHVGHVDCEKYKTFCQSMGVRSYPTIRLYPTGDTNKFHVYNNWFRNAPSIRSWTFEFLPSHTTKLTWESFQTKVLQSGQPWIVDFFAPWCGHCQEFAPEFERIAMALKGHVKAGTVNCDEHDWLCQQAGVGSYPSLRFLQR
;
A
#
# COMPACT_ATOMS: atom_id res chain seq x y z
N MET A 1 66.01 -1.80 18.60
CA MET A 1 65.26 -3.09 18.64
C MET A 1 63.78 -2.96 19.03
N LYS A 2 63.34 -1.98 19.85
CA LYS A 2 61.90 -1.82 20.21
C LYS A 2 61.01 -1.16 19.13
N ALA A 3 61.57 -0.42 18.18
CA ALA A 3 60.78 0.26 17.13
C ALA A 3 60.36 -0.65 15.96
N ILE A 4 61.13 -1.71 15.67
CA ILE A 4 60.85 -2.63 14.56
C ILE A 4 59.73 -3.62 14.93
N ALA A 5 59.60 -3.97 16.22
CA ALA A 5 58.54 -4.84 16.71
C ALA A 5 57.15 -4.16 16.68
N LEU A 6 57.08 -2.84 16.90
CA LEU A 6 55.83 -2.08 16.84
C LEU A 6 55.31 -1.91 15.40
N TRP A 7 56.21 -1.82 14.42
CA TRP A 7 55.84 -1.75 13.01
C TRP A 7 55.34 -3.10 12.47
N ALA A 8 55.96 -4.20 12.88
CA ALA A 8 55.51 -5.54 12.49
C ALA A 8 54.12 -5.89 13.07
N VAL A 9 53.83 -5.50 14.32
CA VAL A 9 52.51 -5.73 14.94
C VAL A 9 51.43 -4.86 14.29
N LEU A 10 51.71 -3.59 13.96
CA LEU A 10 50.76 -2.70 13.28
C LEU A 10 50.42 -3.15 11.85
N VAL A 11 51.42 -3.62 11.10
CA VAL A 11 51.23 -4.14 9.73
C VAL A 11 50.46 -5.48 9.77
N GLN A 12 50.68 -6.31 10.79
CA GLN A 12 49.98 -7.59 10.94
C GLN A 12 48.55 -7.43 11.48
N THR A 13 48.27 -6.41 12.29
CA THR A 13 46.89 -6.03 12.66
C THR A 13 46.14 -5.33 11.52
N CYS A 14 46.82 -4.58 10.65
CA CYS A 14 46.21 -4.02 9.44
C CYS A 14 45.95 -5.09 8.36
N LEU A 15 46.78 -6.12 8.26
CA LEU A 15 46.57 -7.25 7.35
C LEU A 15 45.49 -8.24 7.84
N PHE A 16 45.25 -8.34 9.15
CA PHE A 16 44.13 -9.12 9.70
C PHE A 16 42.79 -8.36 9.77
N ALA A 17 42.80 -7.03 9.78
CA ALA A 17 41.58 -6.22 9.73
C ALA A 17 40.99 -6.07 8.30
N CYS A 18 41.66 -6.58 7.28
CA CYS A 18 41.22 -6.49 5.87
C CYS A 18 40.63 -7.79 5.30
N PHE A 19 40.39 -8.80 6.14
CA PHE A 19 39.52 -9.95 5.80
C PHE A 19 38.10 -9.74 6.35
N VAL A 20 37.58 -8.53 6.22
CA VAL A 20 36.14 -8.30 6.31
C VAL A 20 35.54 -8.85 5.01
N LEU A 21 34.64 -9.81 5.16
CA LEU A 21 33.81 -10.45 4.12
C LEU A 21 33.48 -9.49 2.97
N CYS A 22 34.30 -9.52 1.90
CA CYS A 22 34.06 -8.74 0.70
C CYS A 22 33.15 -9.56 -0.23
N GLY A 23 31.88 -9.69 0.15
CA GLY A 23 30.84 -9.98 -0.84
C GLY A 23 30.72 -8.77 -1.77
N GLU A 24 30.70 -8.98 -3.08
CA GLU A 24 30.51 -7.89 -4.05
C GLU A 24 29.08 -7.36 -3.92
N ASP A 25 28.92 -6.07 -3.65
CA ASP A 25 27.61 -5.42 -3.53
C ASP A 25 26.81 -5.54 -4.83
N PHE A 26 25.54 -5.97 -4.76
CA PHE A 26 24.70 -6.25 -5.95
C PHE A 26 24.43 -4.99 -6.76
N TYR A 27 24.30 -3.83 -6.11
CA TYR A 27 24.13 -2.56 -6.80
C TYR A 27 25.40 -2.17 -7.57
N ALA A 28 26.56 -2.33 -6.93
CA ALA A 28 27.85 -2.13 -7.58
C ALA A 28 28.07 -3.09 -8.77
N LEU A 29 27.66 -4.36 -8.65
CA LEU A 29 27.73 -5.34 -9.74
C LEU A 29 26.92 -4.91 -10.97
N LEU A 30 25.74 -4.33 -10.76
CA LEU A 30 24.91 -3.80 -11.85
C LEU A 30 25.31 -2.39 -12.28
N GLY A 31 26.19 -1.71 -11.55
CA GLY A 31 26.61 -0.33 -11.82
C GLY A 31 25.49 0.69 -11.58
N VAL A 32 24.65 0.44 -10.59
CA VAL A 32 23.52 1.32 -10.21
C VAL A 32 23.64 1.77 -8.76
N GLU A 33 22.98 2.88 -8.42
CA GLU A 33 22.90 3.33 -7.03
C GLU A 33 21.87 2.51 -6.24
N ARG A 34 21.98 2.47 -4.90
CA ARG A 34 20.99 1.80 -4.03
C ARG A 34 19.57 2.33 -4.20
N GLY A 35 19.42 3.60 -4.62
CA GLY A 35 18.14 4.23 -4.92
C GLY A 35 17.60 3.96 -6.32
N ALA A 36 18.24 3.10 -7.12
CA ALA A 36 17.82 2.81 -8.48
C ALA A 36 16.42 2.16 -8.51
N THR A 37 15.61 2.66 -9.44
CA THR A 37 14.29 2.13 -9.78
C THR A 37 14.41 0.75 -10.44
N THR A 38 13.35 -0.04 -10.40
CA THR A 38 13.30 -1.35 -11.08
C THR A 38 13.61 -1.23 -12.57
N ARG A 39 13.14 -0.15 -13.22
CA ARG A 39 13.47 0.14 -14.64
C ARG A 39 14.96 0.38 -14.85
N GLU A 40 15.61 1.17 -13.98
CA GLU A 40 17.06 1.42 -14.08
C GLU A 40 17.87 0.14 -13.85
N ILE A 41 17.47 -0.68 -12.87
CA ILE A 41 18.05 -1.99 -12.59
C ILE A 41 17.93 -2.91 -13.81
N ARG A 42 16.74 -3.00 -14.43
CA ARG A 42 16.53 -3.79 -15.66
C ARG A 42 17.37 -3.28 -16.83
N ARG A 43 17.40 -1.98 -17.09
CA ARG A 43 18.21 -1.40 -18.18
C ARG A 43 19.70 -1.65 -17.98
N ALA A 44 20.19 -1.47 -16.76
CA ALA A 44 21.57 -1.75 -16.41
C ALA A 44 21.91 -3.24 -16.60
N PHE A 45 21.05 -4.13 -16.09
CA PHE A 45 21.18 -5.57 -16.29
C PHE A 45 21.13 -5.96 -17.76
N LYS A 46 20.18 -5.45 -18.57
CA LYS A 46 20.08 -5.72 -20.02
C LYS A 46 21.38 -5.39 -20.73
N LYS A 47 21.95 -4.22 -20.46
CA LYS A 47 23.22 -3.78 -21.05
C LYS A 47 24.37 -4.72 -20.68
N LEU A 48 24.42 -5.16 -19.42
CA LEU A 48 25.43 -6.12 -18.95
C LEU A 48 25.19 -7.51 -19.54
N ALA A 49 23.95 -7.98 -19.60
CA ALA A 49 23.59 -9.26 -20.17
C ALA A 49 23.98 -9.35 -21.64
N LEU A 50 23.66 -8.35 -22.46
CA LEU A 50 24.04 -8.37 -23.89
C LEU A 50 25.56 -8.41 -24.11
N LYS A 51 26.35 -7.85 -23.18
CA LYS A 51 27.81 -7.79 -23.27
C LYS A 51 28.50 -9.02 -22.65
N LYS A 52 27.98 -9.51 -21.52
CA LYS A 52 28.64 -10.52 -20.66
C LYS A 52 28.00 -11.91 -20.77
N HIS A 53 26.99 -12.09 -21.61
CA HIS A 53 26.36 -13.40 -21.80
C HIS A 53 27.38 -14.45 -22.26
N PRO A 54 27.34 -15.68 -21.72
CA PRO A 54 28.25 -16.76 -22.10
C PRO A 54 28.24 -17.07 -23.61
N ASP A 55 27.08 -17.06 -24.27
CA ASP A 55 26.95 -17.24 -25.73
C ASP A 55 27.79 -16.27 -26.59
N LYS A 56 28.13 -15.08 -26.06
CA LYS A 56 28.97 -14.08 -26.74
C LYS A 56 30.40 -14.04 -26.25
N ASN A 57 30.72 -14.81 -25.20
CA ASN A 57 32.01 -14.84 -24.54
C ASN A 57 32.43 -16.31 -24.34
N MET A 58 32.37 -17.12 -25.40
CA MET A 58 32.62 -18.56 -25.35
C MET A 58 34.09 -18.90 -25.03
N ASP A 59 34.98 -17.95 -25.29
CA ASP A 59 36.42 -18.02 -25.12
C ASP A 59 36.88 -17.70 -23.68
N ASP A 60 35.98 -17.16 -22.84
CA ASP A 60 36.23 -16.89 -21.42
C ASP A 60 35.69 -18.06 -20.57
N PRO A 61 36.55 -18.87 -19.92
CA PRO A 61 36.13 -20.02 -19.12
C PRO A 61 35.29 -19.62 -17.89
N ASP A 62 35.39 -18.37 -17.44
CA ASP A 62 34.66 -17.85 -16.28
C ASP A 62 33.37 -17.10 -16.66
N ALA A 63 33.06 -16.98 -17.97
CA ALA A 63 31.90 -16.22 -18.44
C ALA A 63 30.58 -16.67 -17.81
N HIS A 64 30.39 -18.00 -17.68
CA HIS A 64 29.19 -18.57 -17.05
C HIS A 64 29.09 -18.17 -15.57
N ALA A 65 30.15 -18.34 -14.79
CA ALA A 65 30.17 -18.02 -13.37
C ALA A 65 29.96 -16.51 -13.12
N ASN A 66 30.60 -15.67 -13.93
CA ASN A 66 30.45 -14.22 -13.87
C ASN A 66 29.02 -13.79 -14.23
N PHE A 67 28.42 -14.41 -15.24
CA PHE A 67 27.04 -14.10 -15.61
C PHE A 67 26.02 -14.58 -14.57
N LEU A 68 26.28 -15.71 -13.91
CA LEU A 68 25.45 -16.20 -12.82
C LEU A 68 25.39 -15.20 -11.64
N LYS A 69 26.53 -14.57 -11.30
CA LYS A 69 26.58 -13.51 -10.29
C LYS A 69 25.75 -12.30 -10.68
N LEU A 70 25.89 -11.83 -11.93
CA LEU A 70 25.10 -10.71 -12.47
C LEU A 70 23.59 -11.02 -12.45
N ASN A 71 23.22 -12.23 -12.88
CA ASN A 71 21.83 -12.68 -12.88
C ASN A 71 21.28 -12.75 -11.44
N ARG A 72 22.06 -13.27 -10.48
CA ARG A 72 21.66 -13.30 -9.06
C ARG A 72 21.43 -11.90 -8.51
N ALA A 73 22.34 -10.96 -8.79
CA ALA A 73 22.18 -9.56 -8.38
C ALA A 73 20.89 -8.97 -8.98
N TYR A 74 20.61 -9.22 -10.25
CA TYR A 74 19.37 -8.80 -10.90
C TYR A 74 18.11 -9.43 -10.29
N GLU A 75 18.08 -10.75 -10.13
CA GLU A 75 16.92 -11.47 -9.57
C GLU A 75 16.59 -11.03 -8.14
N VAL A 76 17.60 -10.70 -7.34
CA VAL A 76 17.41 -10.17 -5.99
C VAL A 76 16.96 -8.71 -6.02
N LEU A 77 17.59 -7.86 -6.84
CA LEU A 77 17.29 -6.42 -6.85
C LEU A 77 16.00 -6.07 -7.60
N LYS A 78 15.51 -6.95 -8.49
CA LYS A 78 14.22 -6.76 -9.16
C LYS A 78 13.02 -7.13 -8.28
N ASP A 79 13.22 -8.05 -7.34
CA ASP A 79 12.18 -8.53 -6.42
C ASP A 79 12.21 -7.69 -5.14
N ASP A 80 11.07 -7.12 -4.78
CA ASP A 80 10.97 -6.20 -3.65
C ASP A 80 11.27 -6.85 -2.29
N GLU A 81 10.85 -8.11 -2.09
CA GLU A 81 11.05 -8.80 -0.82
C GLU A 81 12.49 -9.26 -0.68
N LEU A 82 13.08 -9.78 -1.75
CA LEU A 82 14.48 -10.19 -1.78
C LEU A 82 15.42 -8.98 -1.69
N ARG A 83 15.12 -7.88 -2.40
CA ARG A 83 15.85 -6.62 -2.27
C ARG A 83 15.78 -6.10 -0.83
N LYS A 84 14.62 -6.17 -0.18
CA LYS A 84 14.49 -5.80 1.25
C LYS A 84 15.37 -6.68 2.14
N LYS A 85 15.33 -8.00 1.98
CA LYS A 85 16.18 -8.93 2.76
C LYS A 85 17.66 -8.64 2.54
N TYR A 86 18.05 -8.39 1.29
CA TYR A 86 19.42 -8.02 0.92
C TYR A 86 19.85 -6.68 1.54
N ASP A 87 19.02 -5.65 1.45
CA ASP A 87 19.31 -4.34 2.02
C ASP A 87 19.41 -4.39 3.56
N THR A 88 18.67 -5.30 4.20
CA THR A 88 18.64 -5.42 5.67
C THR A 88 19.77 -6.31 6.21
N HIS A 89 20.09 -7.40 5.53
CA HIS A 89 20.93 -8.48 6.07
C HIS A 89 22.10 -8.86 5.14
N GLY A 90 22.28 -8.15 4.03
CA GLY A 90 23.25 -8.51 3.00
C GLY A 90 22.92 -9.85 2.34
N GLU A 91 23.93 -10.48 1.71
CA GLU A 91 23.75 -11.81 1.11
C GLU A 91 23.40 -12.90 2.13
N GLU A 92 23.73 -12.72 3.41
CA GLU A 92 23.47 -13.74 4.43
C GLU A 92 21.98 -13.94 4.71
N GLY A 93 21.18 -12.89 4.61
CA GLY A 93 19.73 -12.96 4.74
C GLY A 93 19.02 -13.64 3.57
N LEU A 94 19.75 -13.99 2.51
CA LEU A 94 19.22 -14.68 1.33
C LEU A 94 19.50 -16.19 1.34
N LYS A 95 20.07 -16.75 2.42
CA LYS A 95 20.48 -18.17 2.48
C LYS A 95 19.31 -19.16 2.58
N GLU A 96 18.16 -18.76 3.13
CA GLU A 96 16.96 -19.61 3.27
C GLU A 96 15.89 -19.35 2.18
N ASP A 97 15.82 -18.11 1.65
CA ASP A 97 14.81 -17.65 0.69
C ASP A 97 15.39 -17.17 -0.65
N GLY A 98 16.69 -17.37 -0.87
CA GLY A 98 17.34 -16.97 -2.12
C GLY A 98 16.71 -17.67 -3.32
N PRO A 99 16.67 -17.03 -4.51
CA PRO A 99 16.10 -17.66 -5.67
C PRO A 99 16.79 -19.00 -5.92
N SER A 100 16.03 -20.10 -5.85
CA SER A 100 16.49 -21.44 -6.19
C SER A 100 16.93 -21.46 -7.65
N GLY A 101 18.20 -21.14 -7.90
CA GLY A 101 18.91 -21.13 -9.17
C GLY A 101 18.05 -21.26 -10.43
N ARG A 102 17.15 -20.31 -10.70
CA ARG A 102 16.57 -20.21 -12.05
C ARG A 102 17.74 -19.84 -12.96
N GLY A 103 18.01 -20.70 -13.93
CA GLY A 103 19.00 -20.40 -14.96
C GLY A 103 18.72 -19.06 -15.63
N TYR A 104 19.74 -18.45 -16.20
CA TYR A 104 19.56 -17.27 -17.02
C TYR A 104 18.99 -17.65 -18.40
N GLN A 105 18.37 -16.70 -19.09
CA GLN A 105 17.77 -16.91 -20.41
C GLN A 105 18.82 -16.80 -21.52
N SER A 106 18.48 -17.18 -22.76
CA SER A 106 19.42 -17.05 -23.89
C SER A 106 19.82 -15.60 -24.19
N TRP A 107 20.96 -15.40 -24.88
CA TRP A 107 21.34 -14.05 -25.34
C TRP A 107 20.24 -13.41 -26.20
N ASN A 108 19.58 -14.20 -27.05
CA ASN A 108 18.51 -13.70 -27.90
C ASN A 108 17.33 -13.17 -27.09
N TYR A 109 16.93 -13.85 -26.00
CA TYR A 109 15.89 -13.36 -25.11
C TYR A 109 16.23 -11.98 -24.54
N TYR A 110 17.47 -11.78 -24.04
CA TYR A 110 17.88 -10.47 -23.52
C TYR A 110 17.96 -9.38 -24.60
N HIS A 111 18.14 -9.78 -25.85
CA HIS A 111 18.19 -8.87 -26.99
C HIS A 111 16.81 -8.46 -27.48
N THR A 112 15.87 -9.40 -27.63
CA THR A 112 14.56 -9.17 -28.25
C THR A 112 13.42 -9.03 -27.26
N ASP A 113 13.41 -9.85 -26.20
CA ASP A 113 12.22 -10.08 -25.36
C ASP A 113 12.31 -9.34 -24.02
N PHE A 114 13.52 -9.12 -23.52
CA PHE A 114 13.74 -8.50 -22.22
C PHE A 114 13.53 -6.98 -22.26
N GLY A 115 12.65 -6.49 -21.40
CA GLY A 115 12.39 -5.06 -21.23
C GLY A 115 11.81 -4.41 -22.49
N ILE A 116 10.74 -4.98 -23.06
CA ILE A 116 10.10 -4.54 -24.32
C ILE A 116 9.80 -3.03 -24.33
N TYR A 117 9.46 -2.46 -23.17
CA TYR A 117 9.07 -1.06 -23.00
C TYR A 117 10.04 -0.23 -22.14
N ASP A 118 11.23 -0.75 -21.84
CA ASP A 118 12.16 -0.11 -20.88
C ASP A 118 12.76 1.19 -21.40
N ASP A 119 12.82 1.33 -22.72
CA ASP A 119 13.35 2.50 -23.41
C ASP A 119 12.23 3.46 -23.90
N ASP A 120 10.96 3.17 -23.59
CA ASP A 120 9.79 3.96 -23.98
C ASP A 120 9.30 4.80 -22.77
N PRO A 121 9.67 6.09 -22.65
CA PRO A 121 9.37 6.88 -21.47
C PRO A 121 7.86 7.13 -21.25
N GLU A 122 7.06 7.11 -22.31
CA GLU A 122 5.61 7.29 -22.26
C GLU A 122 4.87 6.04 -21.74
N ILE A 123 5.52 4.87 -21.75
CA ILE A 123 4.95 3.62 -21.25
C ILE A 123 5.46 3.36 -19.84
N ILE A 124 4.55 3.40 -18.88
CA ILE A 124 4.90 3.15 -17.47
C ILE A 124 4.87 1.65 -17.23
N THR A 125 6.04 1.04 -17.08
CA THR A 125 6.13 -0.36 -16.65
C THR A 125 5.79 -0.46 -15.17
N LEU A 126 4.80 -1.28 -14.84
CA LEU A 126 4.25 -1.42 -13.48
C LEU A 126 4.62 -2.79 -12.91
N SER A 127 5.25 -2.81 -11.74
CA SER A 127 5.31 -4.00 -10.89
C SER A 127 4.00 -4.18 -10.10
N SER A 128 3.87 -5.29 -9.37
CA SER A 128 2.79 -5.49 -8.39
C SER A 128 2.63 -4.31 -7.42
N SER A 129 3.73 -3.72 -6.95
CA SER A 129 3.69 -2.57 -6.04
C SER A 129 3.26 -1.29 -6.74
N ASP A 130 3.81 -1.02 -7.93
CA ASP A 130 3.49 0.21 -8.67
C ASP A 130 2.01 0.22 -9.05
N PHE A 131 1.49 -0.94 -9.43
CA PHE A 131 0.09 -1.15 -9.78
C PHE A 131 -0.84 -0.86 -8.60
N GLU A 132 -0.57 -1.44 -7.43
CA GLU A 132 -1.37 -1.20 -6.22
C GLU A 132 -1.36 0.27 -5.80
N GLN A 133 -0.22 0.96 -5.94
CA GLN A 133 -0.09 2.37 -5.53
C GLN A 133 -0.71 3.35 -6.53
N SER A 134 -0.50 3.11 -7.82
CA SER A 134 -0.76 4.11 -8.87
C SER A 134 -2.04 3.85 -9.66
N VAL A 135 -2.55 2.62 -9.62
CA VAL A 135 -3.70 2.17 -10.41
C VAL A 135 -4.86 1.82 -9.51
N GLU A 136 -4.64 0.96 -8.50
CA GLU A 136 -5.73 0.52 -7.63
C GLU A 136 -6.27 1.64 -6.73
N ASN A 137 -7.60 1.73 -6.65
CA ASN A 137 -8.30 2.71 -5.80
C ASN A 137 -7.95 4.18 -6.11
N THR A 138 -7.52 4.46 -7.34
CA THR A 138 -7.34 5.82 -7.86
C THR A 138 -8.43 6.14 -8.87
N ASP A 139 -8.76 7.42 -9.03
CA ASP A 139 -9.67 7.90 -10.09
C ASP A 139 -8.93 8.14 -11.41
N THR A 140 -7.63 7.86 -11.45
CA THR A 140 -6.78 8.04 -12.62
C THR A 140 -7.14 7.05 -13.70
N ILE A 141 -7.32 7.55 -14.92
CA ILE A 141 -7.60 6.70 -16.07
C ILE A 141 -6.28 6.08 -16.55
N TRP A 142 -6.23 4.75 -16.51
CA TRP A 142 -5.11 3.97 -17.01
C TRP A 142 -5.56 2.99 -18.07
N PHE A 143 -4.78 2.89 -19.16
CA PHE A 143 -4.90 1.80 -20.09
C PHE A 143 -3.64 0.94 -20.03
N ILE A 144 -3.78 -0.31 -19.61
CA ILE A 144 -2.66 -1.17 -19.23
C ILE A 144 -2.60 -2.39 -20.14
N ASN A 145 -1.42 -2.63 -20.71
CA ASN A 145 -1.10 -3.85 -21.45
C ASN A 145 -0.47 -4.90 -20.52
N PHE A 146 -1.21 -5.97 -20.23
CA PHE A 146 -0.69 -7.15 -19.55
C PHE A 146 -0.11 -8.11 -20.58
N TYR A 147 1.20 -8.30 -20.57
CA TYR A 147 1.93 -9.05 -21.59
C TYR A 147 2.85 -10.11 -20.98
N SER A 148 3.37 -10.98 -21.84
CA SER A 148 4.48 -11.89 -21.53
C SER A 148 5.61 -11.66 -22.55
N PRO A 149 6.87 -11.57 -22.13
CA PRO A 149 8.04 -11.41 -22.99
C PRO A 149 8.13 -12.44 -24.13
N GLN A 150 7.74 -13.69 -23.89
CA GLN A 150 7.83 -14.77 -24.88
C GLN A 150 6.62 -14.87 -25.81
N CYS A 151 5.67 -13.94 -25.72
CA CYS A 151 4.43 -13.97 -26.49
C CYS A 151 4.59 -13.22 -27.82
N SER A 152 4.46 -13.92 -28.95
CA SER A 152 4.56 -13.34 -30.30
C SER A 152 3.58 -12.19 -30.55
N HIS A 153 2.32 -12.37 -30.15
CA HIS A 153 1.28 -11.34 -30.25
C HIS A 153 1.59 -10.09 -29.42
N CYS A 154 2.40 -10.22 -28.37
CA CYS A 154 2.83 -9.12 -27.53
C CYS A 154 3.88 -8.27 -28.26
N HIS A 155 4.80 -8.92 -28.98
CA HIS A 155 5.74 -8.28 -29.89
C HIS A 155 5.05 -7.60 -31.07
N GLU A 156 4.05 -8.24 -31.67
CA GLU A 156 3.23 -7.64 -32.74
C GLU A 156 2.50 -6.37 -32.26
N LEU A 157 2.02 -6.36 -31.01
CA LEU A 157 1.33 -5.21 -30.43
C LEU A 157 2.30 -4.09 -30.01
N ALA A 158 3.56 -4.40 -29.70
CA ALA A 158 4.47 -3.43 -29.08
C ALA A 158 4.67 -2.13 -29.89
N PRO A 159 4.87 -2.14 -31.22
CA PRO A 159 4.95 -0.91 -32.01
C PRO A 159 3.68 -0.05 -31.90
N THR A 160 2.50 -0.67 -32.02
CA THR A 160 1.21 0.01 -31.89
C THR A 160 1.03 0.58 -30.49
N TRP A 161 1.42 -0.15 -29.45
CA TRP A 161 1.31 0.31 -28.06
C TRP A 161 2.18 1.54 -27.78
N ARG A 162 3.38 1.62 -28.38
CA ARG A 162 4.22 2.83 -28.33
C ARG A 162 3.58 4.01 -29.02
N GLU A 163 2.97 3.80 -30.18
CA GLU A 163 2.26 4.87 -30.89
C GLU A 163 1.05 5.37 -30.08
N VAL A 164 0.25 4.46 -29.51
CA VAL A 164 -0.85 4.80 -28.60
C VAL A 164 -0.35 5.60 -27.40
N ALA A 165 0.79 5.23 -26.81
CA ALA A 165 1.41 5.97 -25.72
C ALA A 165 1.77 7.41 -26.09
N ARG A 166 2.36 7.62 -27.27
CA ARG A 166 2.69 8.96 -27.77
C ARG A 166 1.46 9.80 -28.10
N GLU A 167 0.42 9.18 -28.67
CA GLU A 167 -0.83 9.82 -29.08
C GLU A 167 -1.74 10.22 -27.90
N LEU A 168 -1.63 9.50 -26.78
CA LEU A 168 -2.40 9.74 -25.55
C LEU A 168 -1.55 10.38 -24.43
N GLU A 169 -0.33 10.81 -24.75
CA GLU A 169 0.52 11.53 -23.81
C GLU A 169 -0.20 12.77 -23.27
N GLY A 170 -0.27 12.89 -21.94
CA GLY A 170 -0.98 13.98 -21.27
C GLY A 170 -2.52 13.84 -21.24
N VAL A 171 -3.09 12.81 -21.87
CA VAL A 171 -4.54 12.53 -21.87
C VAL A 171 -4.90 11.49 -20.82
N ILE A 172 -4.30 10.30 -20.91
CA ILE A 172 -4.46 9.21 -19.94
C ILE A 172 -3.10 8.55 -19.69
N ARG A 173 -3.01 7.70 -18.66
CA ARG A 173 -1.76 6.96 -18.40
C ARG A 173 -1.73 5.65 -19.16
N ILE A 174 -0.62 5.39 -19.84
CA ILE A 174 -0.38 4.15 -20.57
C ILE A 174 0.61 3.30 -19.78
N GLY A 175 0.19 2.08 -19.45
CA GLY A 175 0.95 1.16 -18.61
C GLY A 175 1.27 -0.15 -19.31
N ALA A 176 2.27 -0.87 -18.79
CA ALA A 176 2.56 -2.23 -19.17
C ALA A 176 2.96 -3.08 -17.95
N VAL A 177 2.39 -4.28 -17.83
CA VAL A 177 2.68 -5.25 -16.76
C VAL A 177 3.26 -6.50 -17.39
N ASN A 178 4.46 -6.90 -16.94
CA ASN A 178 5.06 -8.17 -17.33
C ASN A 178 4.51 -9.29 -16.43
N CYS A 179 3.67 -10.16 -16.97
CA CYS A 179 3.05 -11.24 -16.21
C CYS A 179 3.96 -12.42 -15.90
N GLU A 180 5.15 -12.52 -16.51
CA GLU A 180 6.16 -13.51 -16.11
C GLU A 180 6.84 -13.10 -14.80
N ASP A 181 7.12 -11.80 -14.63
CA ASP A 181 7.68 -11.25 -13.40
C ASP A 181 6.59 -11.14 -12.30
N ASP A 182 5.38 -10.67 -12.66
CA ASP A 182 4.30 -10.36 -11.72
C ASP A 182 3.08 -11.30 -11.85
N TRP A 183 3.32 -12.61 -11.85
CA TRP A 183 2.27 -13.62 -12.09
C TRP A 183 1.08 -13.53 -11.12
N HIS A 184 1.36 -13.24 -9.83
CA HIS A 184 0.34 -13.07 -8.79
C HIS A 184 -0.57 -11.87 -9.10
N LEU A 185 -0.01 -10.74 -9.54
CA LEU A 185 -0.79 -9.59 -9.96
C LEU A 185 -1.69 -9.96 -11.14
N CYS A 186 -1.12 -10.55 -12.20
CA CYS A 186 -1.91 -10.90 -13.39
C CYS A 186 -3.04 -11.89 -13.07
N THR A 187 -2.79 -12.86 -12.18
CA THR A 187 -3.82 -13.79 -11.69
C THR A 187 -4.92 -13.06 -10.92
N ARG A 188 -4.56 -12.16 -9.98
CA ARG A 188 -5.53 -11.34 -9.23
C ARG A 188 -6.36 -10.43 -10.15
N GLN A 189 -5.75 -9.89 -11.21
CA GLN A 189 -6.43 -9.09 -12.23
C GLN A 189 -7.18 -9.95 -13.27
N ASN A 190 -7.30 -11.27 -13.03
CA ASN A 190 -8.02 -12.22 -13.86
C ASN A 190 -7.49 -12.27 -15.32
N ILE A 191 -6.17 -12.18 -15.50
CA ILE A 191 -5.51 -12.21 -16.82
C ILE A 191 -5.08 -13.64 -17.14
N HIS A 192 -5.70 -14.22 -18.18
CA HIS A 192 -5.46 -15.62 -18.61
C HIS A 192 -4.90 -15.74 -20.03
N SER A 193 -4.71 -14.62 -20.73
CA SER A 193 -4.19 -14.60 -22.10
C SER A 193 -3.41 -13.31 -22.36
N TYR A 194 -2.42 -13.40 -23.26
CA TYR A 194 -1.51 -12.29 -23.57
C TYR A 194 -1.52 -11.94 -25.06
N PRO A 195 -1.39 -10.64 -25.41
CA PRO A 195 -1.56 -9.51 -24.51
C PRO A 195 -3.05 -9.30 -24.13
N SER A 196 -3.30 -8.83 -22.92
CA SER A 196 -4.61 -8.39 -22.44
C SER A 196 -4.58 -6.89 -22.15
N LEU A 197 -5.50 -6.14 -22.74
CA LEU A 197 -5.60 -4.69 -22.58
C LEU A 197 -6.75 -4.36 -21.62
N VAL A 198 -6.46 -3.63 -20.54
CA VAL A 198 -7.46 -3.35 -19.48
C VAL A 198 -7.48 -1.87 -19.11
N MET A 199 -8.68 -1.30 -19.06
CA MET A 199 -8.94 0.08 -18.68
C MET A 199 -9.33 0.19 -17.21
N TYR A 200 -8.66 1.06 -16.46
CA TYR A 200 -8.95 1.39 -15.05
C TYR A 200 -9.49 2.82 -14.93
N PRO A 201 -10.31 3.13 -13.90
CA PRO A 201 -10.63 2.30 -12.73
C PRO A 201 -11.73 1.24 -12.94
N LYS A 202 -12.45 1.26 -14.08
CA LYS A 202 -13.57 0.35 -14.35
C LYS A 202 -13.21 -1.13 -14.47
N ARG A 203 -11.92 -1.45 -14.65
CA ARG A 203 -11.40 -2.81 -14.91
C ARG A 203 -12.01 -3.45 -16.16
N GLU A 204 -12.25 -2.62 -17.18
CA GLU A 204 -12.89 -3.03 -18.43
C GLU A 204 -11.84 -3.60 -19.38
N LYS A 205 -12.02 -4.85 -19.83
CA LYS A 205 -11.14 -5.47 -20.83
C LYS A 205 -11.52 -5.03 -22.24
N TYR A 206 -10.52 -4.64 -23.03
CA TYR A 206 -10.69 -4.29 -24.42
C TYR A 206 -10.55 -5.51 -25.33
N PHE A 207 -11.59 -5.79 -26.13
CA PHE A 207 -11.65 -6.92 -27.05
C PHE A 207 -11.70 -6.52 -28.53
N GLY A 208 -11.61 -5.22 -28.84
CA GLY A 208 -11.68 -4.72 -30.21
C GLY A 208 -10.37 -4.88 -31.00
N GLU A 209 -10.37 -4.37 -32.22
CA GLU A 209 -9.18 -4.30 -33.07
C GLU A 209 -8.06 -3.47 -32.43
N ARG A 210 -6.85 -3.99 -32.46
CA ARG A 210 -5.69 -3.39 -31.78
C ARG A 210 -4.89 -2.46 -32.68
N THR A 211 -5.58 -1.59 -33.42
CA THR A 211 -4.94 -0.52 -34.21
C THR A 211 -4.88 0.77 -33.40
N THR A 212 -3.89 1.63 -33.68
CA THR A 212 -3.68 2.91 -32.99
C THR A 212 -4.96 3.74 -32.95
N GLU A 213 -5.64 3.91 -34.09
CA GLU A 213 -6.89 4.68 -34.21
C GLU A 213 -8.00 4.16 -33.27
N LYS A 214 -8.24 2.84 -33.27
CA LYS A 214 -9.32 2.24 -32.47
C LYS A 214 -9.03 2.32 -30.97
N LEU A 215 -7.77 2.12 -30.58
CA LEU A 215 -7.32 2.18 -29.19
C LEU A 215 -7.37 3.62 -28.65
N VAL A 216 -6.93 4.61 -29.44
CA VAL A 216 -7.03 6.04 -29.09
C VAL A 216 -8.48 6.46 -28.96
N LYS A 217 -9.34 6.11 -29.92
CA LYS A 217 -10.77 6.44 -29.89
C LYS A 217 -11.50 5.78 -28.72
N TYR A 218 -11.16 4.53 -28.39
CA TYR A 218 -11.68 3.86 -27.20
C TYR A 218 -11.26 4.58 -25.92
N SER A 219 -9.98 4.93 -25.80
CA SER A 219 -9.42 5.61 -24.64
C SER A 219 -10.05 6.99 -24.40
N LEU A 220 -10.23 7.79 -25.46
CA LEU A 220 -10.87 9.10 -25.36
C LEU A 220 -12.33 9.04 -24.91
N LYS A 221 -13.06 7.97 -25.22
CA LYS A 221 -14.44 7.81 -24.71
C LYS A 221 -14.49 7.62 -23.19
N GLN A 222 -13.41 7.13 -22.59
CA GLN A 222 -13.34 6.86 -21.15
C GLN A 222 -13.06 8.10 -20.32
N THR A 223 -12.56 9.19 -20.94
CA THR A 223 -12.35 10.47 -20.24
C THR A 223 -13.66 11.19 -19.97
N HIS A 224 -14.76 10.80 -20.63
CA HIS A 224 -16.07 11.44 -20.55
C HIS A 224 -16.06 12.93 -20.92
N VAL A 225 -15.01 13.40 -21.60
CA VAL A 225 -14.88 14.77 -22.06
C VAL A 225 -15.61 14.94 -23.38
N SER A 226 -16.31 16.06 -23.55
CA SER A 226 -16.94 16.43 -24.81
C SER A 226 -16.46 17.80 -25.28
N VAL A 227 -16.41 17.98 -26.60
CA VAL A 227 -16.14 19.27 -27.24
C VAL A 227 -17.50 19.93 -27.46
N ILE A 228 -17.63 21.17 -26.98
CA ILE A 228 -18.90 21.90 -27.06
C ILE A 228 -19.04 22.49 -28.47
N GLU A 229 -20.08 22.08 -29.20
CA GLU A 229 -20.41 22.72 -30.48
C GLU A 229 -21.20 24.01 -30.23
N LEU A 230 -20.56 25.15 -30.51
CA LEU A 230 -21.16 26.47 -30.35
C LEU A 230 -21.84 26.90 -31.65
N THR A 231 -23.09 27.33 -31.51
CA THR A 231 -23.96 27.75 -32.60
C THR A 231 -24.53 29.13 -32.34
N ASP A 232 -25.12 29.74 -33.37
CA ASP A 232 -25.88 30.99 -33.25
C ASP A 232 -26.94 30.95 -32.12
N ALA A 233 -27.52 29.77 -31.86
CA ALA A 233 -28.61 29.60 -30.90
C ALA A 233 -28.12 29.40 -29.46
N ASN A 234 -27.08 28.59 -29.24
CA ASN A 234 -26.66 28.18 -27.90
C ASN A 234 -25.52 29.03 -27.32
N PHE A 235 -24.84 29.87 -28.12
CA PHE A 235 -23.64 30.57 -27.66
C PHE A 235 -23.90 31.41 -26.40
N LYS A 236 -24.96 32.22 -26.39
CA LYS A 236 -25.26 33.10 -25.25
C LYS A 236 -25.63 32.34 -23.99
N SER A 237 -26.38 31.24 -24.08
CA SER A 237 -26.76 30.44 -22.91
C SER A 237 -25.56 29.67 -22.38
N THR A 238 -24.71 29.16 -23.27
CA THR A 238 -23.48 28.43 -22.91
C THR A 238 -22.48 29.35 -22.21
N MET A 239 -22.23 30.56 -22.73
CA MET A 239 -21.31 31.52 -22.09
C MET A 239 -21.81 32.04 -20.74
N ARG A 240 -23.12 31.96 -20.48
CA ARG A 240 -23.75 32.39 -19.21
C ARG A 240 -23.98 31.23 -18.23
N SER A 241 -23.77 29.99 -18.65
CA SER A 241 -23.89 28.85 -17.74
C SER A 241 -22.78 28.92 -16.69
N GLU A 242 -22.98 28.25 -15.56
CA GLU A 242 -21.97 28.18 -14.50
C GLU A 242 -20.65 27.60 -15.04
N GLU A 243 -20.74 26.49 -15.78
CA GLU A 243 -19.61 25.84 -16.44
C GLU A 243 -18.90 26.77 -17.43
N GLY A 244 -19.66 27.45 -18.29
CA GLY A 244 -19.11 28.34 -19.31
C GLY A 244 -18.53 29.65 -18.78
N ALA A 245 -19.05 30.14 -17.65
CA ALA A 245 -18.54 31.33 -16.99
C ALA A 245 -17.36 31.03 -16.05
N SER A 246 -17.14 29.77 -15.66
CA SER A 246 -16.19 29.39 -14.61
C SER A 246 -14.73 29.26 -15.08
N LEU A 247 -14.51 28.89 -16.35
CA LEU A 247 -13.19 28.60 -16.92
C LEU A 247 -12.91 29.44 -18.18
N PRO A 248 -11.63 29.61 -18.58
CA PRO A 248 -11.26 30.11 -19.90
C PRO A 248 -11.76 29.19 -21.02
N TRP A 249 -11.63 29.63 -22.28
CA TRP A 249 -12.07 28.87 -23.45
C TRP A 249 -10.98 28.71 -24.49
N VAL A 250 -10.88 27.54 -25.12
CA VAL A 250 -10.27 27.37 -26.44
C VAL A 250 -11.39 27.09 -27.43
N ILE A 251 -11.49 27.93 -28.46
CA ILE A 251 -12.52 27.80 -29.50
C ILE A 251 -11.83 27.66 -30.85
N THR A 252 -12.10 26.56 -31.55
CA THR A 252 -11.70 26.35 -32.94
C THR A 252 -12.84 26.77 -33.87
N PHE A 253 -12.53 27.61 -34.86
CA PHE A 253 -13.46 28.06 -35.88
C PHE A 253 -13.13 27.35 -37.19
N CYS A 254 -14.13 26.72 -37.81
CA CYS A 254 -14.00 25.96 -39.05
C CYS A 254 -14.95 26.55 -40.09
N GLY A 255 -14.43 27.03 -41.22
CA GLY A 255 -15.23 27.56 -42.33
C GLY A 255 -14.43 27.64 -43.63
N ASP A 256 -15.07 28.08 -44.71
CA ASP A 256 -14.47 28.14 -46.04
C ASP A 256 -13.17 28.98 -46.09
N GLY A 257 -12.02 28.31 -46.25
CA GLY A 257 -10.74 28.93 -46.64
C GLY A 257 -9.60 28.91 -45.63
N GLY A 258 -9.70 28.20 -44.49
CA GLY A 258 -8.58 28.05 -43.55
C GLY A 258 -8.62 26.75 -42.74
N GLU A 259 -7.47 26.34 -42.20
CA GLU A 259 -7.36 25.12 -41.40
C GLU A 259 -7.91 25.33 -39.98
N CYS A 260 -8.48 24.26 -39.40
CA CYS A 260 -8.99 24.25 -38.04
C CYS A 260 -8.74 22.88 -37.39
N LEU A 261 -8.93 22.77 -36.06
CA LEU A 261 -8.78 21.49 -35.37
C LEU A 261 -9.91 20.52 -35.71
N GLU A 262 -9.53 19.30 -36.11
CA GLU A 262 -10.47 18.20 -36.29
C GLU A 262 -11.10 17.75 -34.95
N GLN A 263 -12.20 17.00 -35.05
CA GLN A 263 -12.96 16.53 -33.87
C GLN A 263 -12.09 15.70 -32.91
N LEU A 264 -11.28 14.76 -33.44
CA LEU A 264 -10.43 13.90 -32.62
C LEU A 264 -9.37 14.70 -31.87
N SER A 265 -8.72 15.64 -32.56
CA SER A 265 -7.71 16.54 -32.00
C SER A 265 -8.32 17.48 -30.94
N SER A 266 -9.52 17.99 -31.20
CA SER A 266 -10.27 18.79 -30.22
C SER A 266 -10.63 17.98 -28.97
N THR A 267 -11.03 16.71 -29.11
CA THR A 267 -11.31 15.82 -27.98
C THR A 267 -10.03 15.50 -27.19
N LYS A 268 -8.89 15.26 -27.87
CA LYS A 268 -7.59 15.09 -27.19
C LYS A 268 -7.23 16.33 -26.38
N LEU A 269 -7.33 17.52 -26.99
CA LEU A 269 -7.04 18.79 -26.32
C LEU A 269 -7.92 18.99 -25.08
N ALA A 270 -9.23 18.74 -25.22
CA ALA A 270 -10.18 18.83 -24.13
C ALA A 270 -9.82 17.86 -22.99
N ALA A 271 -9.36 16.65 -23.32
CA ALA A 271 -8.91 15.67 -22.34
C ALA A 271 -7.60 16.08 -21.64
N MET A 272 -6.62 16.64 -22.37
CA MET A 272 -5.36 17.12 -21.79
C MET A 272 -5.55 18.29 -20.82
N LEU A 273 -6.59 19.10 -21.03
CA LEU A 273 -6.87 20.34 -20.30
C LEU A 273 -8.18 20.25 -19.50
N THR A 274 -8.61 19.04 -19.19
CA THR A 274 -9.81 18.78 -18.39
C THR A 274 -9.73 19.51 -17.04
N GLU A 275 -10.84 20.11 -16.61
CA GLU A 275 -10.96 20.98 -15.42
C GLU A 275 -10.16 22.29 -15.46
N LEU A 276 -9.40 22.56 -16.53
CA LEU A 276 -8.62 23.80 -16.67
C LEU A 276 -9.24 24.78 -17.66
N ILE A 277 -9.84 24.26 -18.73
CA ILE A 277 -10.39 25.05 -19.82
C ILE A 277 -11.59 24.37 -20.47
N ASN A 278 -12.50 25.18 -21.00
CA ASN A 278 -13.55 24.71 -21.87
C ASN A 278 -13.04 24.64 -23.32
N VAL A 279 -13.30 23.55 -24.03
CA VAL A 279 -12.95 23.39 -25.45
C VAL A 279 -14.21 23.36 -26.30
N ALA A 280 -14.28 24.22 -27.30
CA ALA A 280 -15.40 24.32 -28.21
C ALA A 280 -14.98 24.37 -29.68
N SER A 281 -15.92 23.98 -30.54
CA SER A 281 -15.84 24.16 -31.99
C SER A 281 -17.00 25.00 -32.49
N VAL A 282 -16.75 25.75 -33.57
CA VAL A 282 -17.77 26.52 -34.30
C VAL A 282 -17.64 26.20 -35.78
N ASP A 283 -18.69 25.64 -36.37
CA ASP A 283 -18.86 25.57 -37.82
C ASP A 283 -19.36 26.94 -38.31
N CYS A 284 -18.48 27.71 -38.95
CA CYS A 284 -18.75 29.06 -39.46
C CYS A 284 -19.59 29.08 -40.73
N ASP A 285 -19.71 27.95 -41.45
CA ASP A 285 -20.59 27.84 -42.59
C ASP A 285 -22.04 27.72 -42.14
N ARG A 286 -22.26 27.04 -41.01
CA ARG A 286 -23.57 26.92 -40.34
C ARG A 286 -23.89 28.10 -39.41
N SER A 287 -22.91 28.63 -38.68
CA SER A 287 -23.07 29.66 -37.64
C SER A 287 -22.47 31.01 -38.02
N LYS A 288 -22.91 31.54 -39.17
CA LYS A 288 -22.38 32.76 -39.78
C LYS A 288 -22.52 33.98 -38.87
N LYS A 289 -23.60 34.09 -38.08
CA LYS A 289 -23.82 35.26 -37.21
C LYS A 289 -22.83 35.26 -36.06
N LEU A 290 -22.60 34.11 -35.44
CA LEU A 290 -21.64 33.93 -34.36
C LEU A 290 -20.22 34.26 -34.83
N CYS A 291 -19.78 33.66 -35.94
CA CYS A 291 -18.45 33.90 -36.51
C CYS A 291 -18.25 35.38 -36.89
N LYS A 292 -19.27 36.01 -37.49
CA LYS A 292 -19.23 37.46 -37.80
C LYS A 292 -19.17 38.33 -36.53
N ASN A 293 -19.92 37.97 -35.49
CA ASN A 293 -19.95 38.70 -34.22
C ASN A 293 -18.62 38.61 -33.48
N LEU A 294 -17.99 37.43 -33.48
CA LEU A 294 -16.66 37.21 -32.90
C LEU A 294 -15.53 37.66 -33.83
N GLY A 295 -15.83 37.97 -35.09
CA GLY A 295 -14.84 38.39 -36.09
C GLY A 295 -13.79 37.32 -36.37
N ARG A 296 -14.20 36.05 -36.40
CA ARG A 296 -13.35 34.87 -36.67
C ARG A 296 -13.97 34.05 -37.79
N ALA A 297 -13.18 33.66 -38.78
CA ALA A 297 -13.66 32.86 -39.92
C ALA A 297 -13.06 31.44 -39.92
N HIS A 298 -11.85 31.28 -39.41
CA HIS A 298 -11.15 30.01 -39.20
C HIS A 298 -10.12 30.19 -38.06
N GLY A 299 -9.45 29.10 -37.66
CA GLY A 299 -8.35 29.12 -36.69
C GLY A 299 -8.77 28.81 -35.25
N THR A 300 -7.76 28.66 -34.37
CA THR A 300 -7.96 28.30 -32.95
C THR A 300 -7.58 29.47 -32.05
N TYR A 301 -8.45 29.82 -31.09
CA TYR A 301 -8.27 30.99 -30.22
C TYR A 301 -8.45 30.63 -28.75
N PHE A 302 -7.56 31.15 -27.90
CA PHE A 302 -7.70 31.13 -26.45
C PHE A 302 -8.39 32.41 -25.96
N TYR A 303 -9.44 32.27 -25.16
CA TYR A 303 -10.17 33.35 -24.53
C TYR A 303 -10.10 33.23 -23.01
N ASN A 304 -9.84 34.37 -22.35
CA ASN A 304 -9.87 34.43 -20.89
C ASN A 304 -11.30 34.24 -20.35
N LYS A 305 -11.39 33.75 -19.11
CA LYS A 305 -12.66 33.56 -18.39
C LYS A 305 -13.54 34.81 -18.48
N GLY A 306 -14.78 34.65 -18.94
CA GLY A 306 -15.78 35.72 -19.05
C GLY A 306 -15.54 36.75 -20.16
N LYS A 307 -14.51 36.59 -21.01
CA LYS A 307 -14.17 37.51 -22.10
C LYS A 307 -14.10 36.75 -23.43
N VAL A 308 -15.26 36.41 -23.98
CA VAL A 308 -15.41 35.77 -25.30
C VAL A 308 -16.16 36.74 -26.23
N ASP A 309 -15.41 37.60 -26.90
CA ASP A 309 -15.90 38.65 -27.79
C ASP A 309 -14.91 38.89 -28.94
N LYS A 310 -15.19 39.86 -29.80
CA LYS A 310 -14.40 40.12 -31.01
C LYS A 310 -13.00 40.67 -30.74
N ASP A 311 -12.90 41.51 -29.71
CA ASP A 311 -11.70 42.27 -29.38
C ASP A 311 -10.84 41.52 -28.35
N SER A 312 -11.38 40.43 -27.80
CA SER A 312 -10.65 39.43 -27.02
C SER A 312 -10.28 38.20 -27.86
N GLY A 313 -9.47 37.32 -27.28
CA GLY A 313 -9.01 36.10 -27.93
C GLY A 313 -7.58 36.21 -28.46
N ILE A 314 -6.74 35.27 -28.09
CA ILE A 314 -5.37 35.13 -28.55
C ILE A 314 -5.33 33.99 -29.57
N GLU A 315 -4.91 34.28 -30.79
CA GLU A 315 -4.78 33.25 -31.82
C GLU A 315 -3.65 32.28 -31.49
N ILE A 316 -3.92 31.00 -31.63
CA ILE A 316 -2.95 29.92 -31.50
C ILE A 316 -2.64 29.40 -32.91
N VAL A 317 -1.55 29.89 -33.48
CA VAL A 317 -1.13 29.54 -34.86
C VAL A 317 -0.38 28.21 -34.86
N THR A 318 -1.12 27.11 -34.72
CA THR A 318 -0.66 25.72 -34.86
C THR A 318 -1.87 24.79 -34.79
N LEU A 319 -1.77 23.60 -35.38
CA LEU A 319 -2.79 22.53 -35.27
C LEU A 319 -2.27 21.35 -34.43
N ASP A 320 -1.02 21.39 -33.98
CA ASP A 320 -0.46 20.36 -33.12
C ASP A 320 -1.06 20.47 -31.71
N VAL A 321 -1.74 19.41 -31.27
CA VAL A 321 -2.50 19.41 -30.01
C VAL A 321 -1.59 19.67 -28.80
N LYS A 322 -0.35 19.16 -28.81
CA LYS A 322 0.60 19.34 -27.70
C LYS A 322 1.09 20.78 -27.65
N GLU A 323 1.39 21.39 -28.79
CA GLU A 323 1.77 22.80 -28.88
C GLU A 323 0.62 23.74 -28.48
N ILE A 324 -0.62 23.42 -28.85
CA ILE A 324 -1.80 24.18 -28.40
C ILE A 324 -1.95 24.08 -26.89
N ALA A 325 -1.89 22.87 -26.33
CA ALA A 325 -1.96 22.66 -24.88
C ALA A 325 -0.86 23.44 -24.16
N PHE A 326 0.37 23.39 -24.66
CA PHE A 326 1.50 24.16 -24.14
C PHE A 326 1.24 25.68 -24.14
N LYS A 327 0.78 26.24 -25.27
CA LYS A 327 0.46 27.68 -25.39
C LYS A 327 -0.68 28.08 -24.47
N VAL A 328 -1.67 27.22 -24.25
CA VAL A 328 -2.76 27.45 -23.30
C VAL A 328 -2.25 27.46 -21.86
N LEU A 329 -1.42 26.50 -21.47
CA LEU A 329 -0.81 26.47 -20.13
C LEU A 329 0.05 27.70 -19.86
N GLN A 330 0.69 28.27 -20.88
CA GLN A 330 1.42 29.55 -20.75
C GLN A 330 0.52 30.73 -20.39
N GLN A 331 -0.77 30.68 -20.73
CA GLN A 331 -1.74 31.73 -20.37
C GLN A 331 -2.31 31.54 -18.95
N LEU A 332 -2.17 30.36 -18.35
CA LEU A 332 -2.61 30.12 -16.98
C LEU A 332 -1.71 30.84 -15.97
N PRO A 333 -2.27 31.31 -14.84
CA PRO A 333 -1.48 31.95 -13.80
C PRO A 333 -0.41 31.00 -13.26
N ASP A 334 0.79 31.52 -13.06
CA ASP A 334 1.87 30.76 -12.43
C ASP A 334 1.62 30.60 -10.92
N VAL A 335 2.36 29.69 -10.30
CA VAL A 335 2.35 29.50 -8.85
C VAL A 335 2.92 30.74 -8.17
N THR A 336 2.20 31.30 -7.21
CA THR A 336 2.63 32.47 -6.44
C THR A 336 3.95 32.22 -5.73
N ILE A 337 4.96 33.05 -6.02
CA ILE A 337 6.23 33.04 -5.29
C ILE A 337 6.01 33.76 -3.96
N LEU A 338 6.23 33.04 -2.86
CA LEU A 338 6.04 33.56 -1.51
C LEU A 338 7.30 34.26 -1.03
N SER A 339 7.14 35.51 -0.57
CA SER A 339 8.18 36.16 0.21
C SER A 339 8.35 35.46 1.56
N ARG A 340 9.48 35.70 2.23
CA ARG A 340 9.72 35.20 3.59
C ARG A 340 8.59 35.58 4.55
N GLY A 341 8.11 36.83 4.47
CA GLY A 341 7.02 37.32 5.32
C GLY A 341 5.71 36.59 5.06
N ASP A 342 5.37 36.37 3.79
CA ASP A 342 4.14 35.68 3.39
C ASP A 342 4.17 34.20 3.81
N PHE A 343 5.30 33.53 3.62
CA PHE A 343 5.48 32.14 4.04
C PHE A 343 5.33 31.97 5.56
N LEU A 344 5.97 32.83 6.35
CA LEU A 344 5.84 32.80 7.81
C LEU A 344 4.42 33.15 8.27
N SER A 345 3.76 34.11 7.61
CA SER A 345 2.37 34.48 7.87
C SER A 345 1.42 33.29 7.62
N ALA A 346 1.55 32.62 6.46
CA ALA A 346 0.78 31.43 6.12
C ALA A 346 0.97 30.33 7.17
N ARG A 347 2.23 30.02 7.54
CA ARG A 347 2.54 29.03 8.59
C ARG A 347 1.90 29.36 9.93
N ASN A 348 1.95 30.63 10.36
CA ASN A 348 1.37 31.05 11.62
C ASN A 348 -0.16 30.93 11.61
N LYS A 349 -0.83 31.27 10.51
CA LYS A 349 -2.27 31.08 10.37
C LYS A 349 -2.65 29.59 10.39
N LEU A 350 -1.87 28.74 9.72
CA LEU A 350 -2.06 27.27 9.74
C LEU A 350 -1.94 26.68 11.15
N LYS A 351 -0.93 27.09 11.92
CA LYS A 351 -0.79 26.69 13.35
C LYS A 351 -2.02 27.05 14.19
N LEU A 352 -2.69 28.16 13.85
CA LEU A 352 -3.89 28.64 14.53
C LEU A 352 -5.20 28.10 13.91
N ASN A 353 -5.14 27.21 12.92
CA ASN A 353 -6.30 26.74 12.14
C ASN A 353 -7.11 27.87 11.48
N LYS A 354 -6.45 28.95 11.06
CA LYS A 354 -7.07 30.15 10.46
C LYS A 354 -6.85 30.27 8.94
N ASP A 355 -6.32 29.23 8.30
CA ASP A 355 -6.06 29.21 6.86
C ASP A 355 -6.25 27.80 6.29
N SER A 356 -6.46 27.73 4.98
CA SER A 356 -6.53 26.48 4.22
C SER A 356 -5.13 25.91 4.00
N ALA A 357 -5.05 24.59 3.78
CA ALA A 357 -3.80 23.90 3.53
C ALA A 357 -3.02 24.48 2.33
N TRP A 358 -1.69 24.42 2.40
CA TRP A 358 -0.77 24.96 1.39
C TRP A 358 0.11 23.85 0.79
N LEU A 359 0.04 23.67 -0.53
CA LEU A 359 1.07 22.93 -1.27
C LEU A 359 2.21 23.88 -1.62
N ILE A 360 3.39 23.65 -1.04
CA ILE A 360 4.57 24.50 -1.24
C ILE A 360 5.60 23.76 -2.10
N HIS A 361 6.00 24.39 -3.19
CA HIS A 361 7.09 23.96 -4.07
C HIS A 361 8.39 24.68 -3.67
N PHE A 362 9.32 23.94 -3.08
CA PHE A 362 10.66 24.42 -2.76
C PHE A 362 11.59 24.22 -3.96
N VAL A 363 12.28 25.29 -4.37
CA VAL A 363 13.18 25.30 -5.54
C VAL A 363 14.48 26.03 -5.26
N ASP A 364 15.53 25.75 -6.03
CA ASP A 364 16.81 26.48 -6.08
C ASP A 364 17.10 27.11 -7.45
N ALA A 365 16.16 27.03 -8.39
CA ALA A 365 16.27 27.60 -9.72
C ALA A 365 14.96 28.25 -10.14
N ASP A 366 15.02 29.04 -11.20
CA ASP A 366 13.83 29.61 -11.83
C ASP A 366 13.11 28.50 -12.61
N VAL A 367 12.40 27.63 -11.89
CA VAL A 367 11.71 26.47 -12.48
C VAL A 367 10.46 26.94 -13.22
N HIS A 368 10.47 26.84 -14.55
CA HIS A 368 9.31 27.13 -15.40
C HIS A 368 8.71 25.81 -15.88
N ASP A 369 8.15 25.04 -14.95
CA ASP A 369 7.41 23.83 -15.30
C ASP A 369 5.95 24.21 -15.60
N LEU A 370 5.61 24.16 -16.88
CA LEU A 370 4.28 24.52 -17.38
C LEU A 370 3.20 23.55 -16.91
N GLU A 371 3.55 22.28 -16.64
CA GLU A 371 2.60 21.32 -16.09
C GLU A 371 2.19 21.71 -14.66
N LEU A 372 3.08 22.33 -13.88
CA LEU A 372 2.76 22.78 -12.53
C LEU A 372 1.79 23.98 -12.50
N ARG A 373 1.60 24.69 -13.61
CA ARG A 373 0.57 25.75 -13.72
C ARG A 373 -0.85 25.20 -13.67
N LYS A 374 -1.02 23.88 -13.81
CA LYS A 374 -2.30 23.20 -13.57
C LYS A 374 -2.69 23.21 -12.09
N LEU A 375 -1.71 23.25 -11.17
CA LEU A 375 -1.95 23.05 -9.74
C LEU A 375 -2.92 24.06 -9.11
N PRO A 376 -2.80 25.39 -9.31
CA PRO A 376 -3.72 26.35 -8.69
C PRO A 376 -5.18 26.13 -9.10
N ALA A 377 -5.43 25.72 -10.34
CA ALA A 377 -6.77 25.43 -10.83
C ALA A 377 -7.31 24.10 -10.27
N LEU A 378 -6.50 23.02 -10.32
CA LEU A 378 -6.89 21.68 -9.84
C LEU A 378 -7.02 21.59 -8.31
N LEU A 379 -6.40 22.53 -7.58
CA LEU A 379 -6.42 22.63 -6.12
C LEU A 379 -7.21 23.86 -5.64
N SER A 380 -8.30 24.22 -6.30
CA SER A 380 -9.11 25.42 -5.99
C SER A 380 -9.60 25.56 -4.52
N GLY A 381 -9.61 24.47 -3.75
CA GLY A 381 -9.90 24.48 -2.30
C GLY A 381 -8.67 24.62 -1.38
N MET A 382 -7.48 24.81 -1.94
CA MET A 382 -6.19 24.84 -1.25
C MET A 382 -5.30 25.94 -1.85
N ASN A 383 -4.28 26.34 -1.11
CA ASN A 383 -3.32 27.32 -1.61
C ASN A 383 -2.13 26.60 -2.25
N VAL A 384 -1.58 27.15 -3.33
CA VAL A 384 -0.35 26.64 -3.97
C VAL A 384 0.67 27.78 -4.00
N GLY A 385 1.87 27.53 -3.49
CA GLY A 385 2.92 28.53 -3.39
C GLY A 385 4.29 27.98 -3.74
N ARG A 386 5.23 28.88 -4.01
CA ARG A 386 6.64 28.54 -4.29
C ARG A 386 7.56 29.28 -3.34
N VAL A 387 8.56 28.59 -2.81
CA VAL A 387 9.61 29.16 -1.96
C VAL A 387 10.96 28.96 -2.64
N ASP A 388 11.70 30.05 -2.85
CA ASP A 388 13.05 30.01 -3.41
C ASP A 388 14.09 29.84 -2.29
N CYS A 389 14.66 28.64 -2.19
CA CYS A 389 15.65 28.27 -1.18
C CYS A 389 17.01 28.95 -1.37
N ARG A 390 17.29 29.61 -2.50
CA ARG A 390 18.49 30.46 -2.63
C ARG A 390 18.37 31.69 -1.74
N THR A 391 17.16 32.25 -1.64
CA THR A 391 16.86 33.48 -0.88
C THR A 391 16.38 33.20 0.53
N GLN A 392 15.73 32.05 0.76
CA GLN A 392 15.12 31.66 2.04
C GLN A 392 15.75 30.38 2.61
N LYS A 393 17.10 30.37 2.69
CA LYS A 393 17.90 29.19 3.12
C LYS A 393 17.49 28.67 4.50
N THR A 394 17.24 29.58 5.44
CA THR A 394 16.89 29.23 6.82
C THR A 394 15.55 28.52 6.88
N GLU A 395 14.56 29.03 6.15
CA GLU A 395 13.21 28.46 6.09
C GLU A 395 13.23 27.07 5.43
N CYS A 396 14.00 26.87 4.36
CA CYS A 396 14.15 25.54 3.75
C CYS A 396 14.91 24.56 4.67
N ALA A 397 15.95 25.02 5.37
CA ALA A 397 16.73 24.21 6.30
C ALA A 397 15.90 23.78 7.53
N GLU A 398 14.97 24.61 8.01
CA GLU A 398 14.06 24.28 9.13
C GLU A 398 13.24 23.00 8.85
N PHE A 399 12.88 22.77 7.59
CA PHE A 399 12.12 21.60 7.13
C PHE A 399 12.99 20.50 6.56
N TYR A 400 14.31 20.60 6.71
CA TYR A 400 15.28 19.61 6.24
C TYR A 400 15.14 19.29 4.75
N ILE A 401 14.83 20.31 3.93
CA ILE A 401 14.74 20.15 2.47
C ILE A 401 16.16 19.96 1.91
N GLN A 402 16.59 18.71 1.73
CA GLN A 402 17.93 18.37 1.25
C GLN A 402 18.03 18.23 -0.27
N LYS A 403 16.93 17.84 -0.93
CA LYS A 403 16.84 17.68 -2.38
C LYS A 403 15.89 18.72 -2.94
N LEU A 404 16.25 19.31 -4.07
CA LEU A 404 15.40 20.25 -4.79
C LEU A 404 15.20 19.76 -6.23
N PRO A 405 14.02 19.99 -6.83
CA PRO A 405 12.82 20.54 -6.20
C PRO A 405 12.19 19.58 -5.17
N THR A 406 11.45 20.11 -4.20
CA THR A 406 10.66 19.32 -3.23
C THR A 406 9.27 19.93 -3.07
N PHE A 407 8.24 19.09 -2.99
CA PHE A 407 6.88 19.51 -2.64
C PHE A 407 6.55 19.08 -1.22
N ALA A 408 6.03 20.03 -0.43
CA ALA A 408 5.53 19.74 0.91
C ALA A 408 4.11 20.28 1.08
N MET A 409 3.29 19.48 1.75
CA MET A 409 1.95 19.87 2.16
C MET A 409 2.00 20.44 3.57
N PHE A 410 1.55 21.67 3.75
CA PHE A 410 1.40 22.33 5.05
C PHE A 410 -0.07 22.36 5.45
N LYS A 411 -0.37 21.86 6.64
CA LYS A 411 -1.72 21.51 7.07
C LYS A 411 -2.22 22.42 8.21
N PRO A 412 -3.55 22.64 8.32
CA PRO A 412 -4.13 23.21 9.53
C PRO A 412 -3.68 22.40 10.77
N GLY A 413 -3.33 23.09 11.84
CA GLY A 413 -2.74 22.52 13.05
C GLY A 413 -1.21 22.55 13.05
N GLY A 414 -0.58 23.06 11.97
CA GLY A 414 0.86 23.30 11.89
C GLY A 414 1.70 22.09 11.49
N GLY A 415 1.07 20.94 11.21
CA GLY A 415 1.73 19.76 10.66
C GLY A 415 2.13 19.95 9.19
N HIS A 416 3.11 19.18 8.74
CA HIS A 416 3.50 19.12 7.33
C HIS A 416 3.81 17.70 6.90
N ASP A 417 3.84 17.48 5.58
CA ASP A 417 4.11 16.20 4.93
C ASP A 417 4.91 16.46 3.65
N ILE A 418 5.72 15.50 3.21
CA ILE A 418 6.60 15.64 2.04
C ILE A 418 6.18 14.66 0.95
N HIS A 419 6.19 15.13 -0.29
CA HIS A 419 5.97 14.30 -1.46
C HIS A 419 7.28 13.66 -1.91
N TYR A 420 7.29 12.34 -2.07
CA TYR A 420 8.43 11.56 -2.55
C TYR A 420 8.15 10.87 -3.90
N GLY A 421 6.96 11.09 -4.47
CA GLY A 421 6.56 10.50 -5.74
C GLY A 421 7.03 11.32 -6.95
N ARG A 422 6.47 11.03 -8.13
CA ARG A 422 6.75 11.80 -9.35
C ARG A 422 6.17 13.21 -9.25
N HIS A 423 6.84 14.19 -9.84
CA HIS A 423 6.42 15.60 -9.81
C HIS A 423 5.47 15.95 -10.98
N THR A 424 4.52 15.07 -11.27
CA THR A 424 3.46 15.38 -12.25
C THR A 424 2.34 16.15 -11.56
N ALA A 425 1.63 17.03 -12.28
CA ALA A 425 0.50 17.77 -11.72
C ALA A 425 -0.55 16.84 -11.07
N HIS A 426 -0.86 15.72 -11.73
CA HIS A 426 -1.79 14.72 -11.22
C HIS A 426 -1.32 14.08 -9.90
N ASP A 427 -0.07 13.61 -9.85
CA ASP A 427 0.46 12.93 -8.65
C ASP A 427 0.55 13.90 -7.46
N LEU A 428 0.90 15.15 -7.73
CA LEU A 428 0.92 16.22 -6.74
C LEU A 428 -0.49 16.57 -6.24
N VAL A 429 -1.49 16.61 -7.12
CA VAL A 429 -2.89 16.84 -6.74
C VAL A 429 -3.42 15.69 -5.88
N ALA A 430 -3.14 14.44 -6.25
CA ALA A 430 -3.53 13.27 -5.47
C ALA A 430 -2.89 13.29 -4.08
N PHE A 431 -1.57 13.48 -4.01
CA PHE A 431 -0.84 13.66 -2.76
C PHE A 431 -1.42 14.82 -1.94
N ALA A 432 -1.67 15.97 -2.56
CA ALA A 432 -2.13 17.15 -1.85
C ALA A 432 -3.51 16.94 -1.22
N LYS A 433 -4.47 16.42 -2.01
CA LYS A 433 -5.84 16.12 -1.56
C LYS A 433 -5.87 15.06 -0.46
N GLU A 434 -5.02 14.04 -0.56
CA GLU A 434 -4.90 13.00 0.47
C GLU A 434 -4.25 13.57 1.74
N SER A 435 -3.05 14.15 1.61
CA SER A 435 -2.24 14.60 2.73
C SER A 435 -2.95 15.67 3.56
N ALA A 436 -3.63 16.62 2.92
CA ALA A 436 -4.37 17.67 3.62
C ALA A 436 -5.50 17.17 4.52
N LYS A 437 -6.03 15.98 4.26
CA LYS A 437 -7.09 15.34 5.08
C LYS A 437 -6.52 14.39 6.14
N THR A 438 -5.20 14.28 6.26
CA THR A 438 -4.54 13.29 7.14
C THR A 438 -3.82 13.98 8.29
N PRO A 439 -4.01 13.53 9.55
CA PRO A 439 -3.33 14.10 10.72
C PRO A 439 -1.85 13.71 10.81
N ALA A 440 -1.41 12.70 10.05
CA ALA A 440 -0.01 12.28 10.02
C ALA A 440 0.93 13.45 9.66
N ARG A 441 2.07 13.54 10.36
CA ARG A 441 3.06 14.62 10.17
C ARG A 441 4.49 14.11 10.11
N VAL A 442 5.35 14.83 9.40
CA VAL A 442 6.80 14.57 9.41
C VAL A 442 7.38 14.98 10.77
N LEU A 443 8.21 14.11 11.32
CA LEU A 443 8.89 14.28 12.61
C LEU A 443 10.40 14.40 12.38
N GLY A 444 11.04 15.18 13.25
CA GLY A 444 12.49 15.32 13.29
C GLY A 444 13.06 15.24 14.70
N PRO A 445 14.36 15.53 14.89
CA PRO A 445 15.02 15.44 16.19
C PRO A 445 14.35 16.27 17.29
N ASN A 446 13.71 17.39 16.94
CA ASN A 446 13.03 18.28 17.89
C ASN A 446 11.72 17.70 18.44
N ASP A 447 11.18 16.64 17.84
CA ASP A 447 9.98 15.94 18.31
C ASP A 447 10.30 14.80 19.29
N PHE A 448 11.59 14.58 19.57
CA PHE A 448 12.08 13.56 20.48
C PHE A 448 12.93 14.17 21.61
N PRO A 449 12.69 13.83 22.89
CA PRO A 449 11.70 12.85 23.34
C PRO A 449 10.27 13.39 23.39
N HIS A 450 10.05 14.71 23.40
CA HIS A 450 8.72 15.31 23.40
C HIS A 450 8.38 15.88 22.01
N PRO A 451 7.20 15.59 21.44
CA PRO A 451 6.07 14.91 22.07
C PRO A 451 6.07 13.38 21.97
N VAL A 452 6.94 12.76 21.17
CA VAL A 452 6.72 11.34 20.78
C VAL A 452 6.77 10.34 21.93
N THR A 453 7.81 10.42 22.76
CA THR A 453 8.07 9.46 23.85
C THR A 453 7.70 9.98 25.23
N GLN A 454 7.36 11.27 25.37
CA GLN A 454 7.15 11.93 26.67
C GLN A 454 5.94 12.88 26.72
N SER A 455 4.98 12.82 25.78
CA SER A 455 3.81 13.74 25.78
C SER A 455 2.60 13.30 26.60
N GLY A 456 2.56 12.06 27.10
CA GLY A 456 1.36 11.50 27.72
C GLY A 456 0.27 11.06 26.72
N LYS A 457 0.63 10.95 25.43
CA LYS A 457 -0.26 10.47 24.35
C LYS A 457 0.46 9.38 23.55
N PRO A 458 -0.26 8.37 23.04
CA PRO A 458 0.33 7.35 22.19
C PRO A 458 0.68 7.90 20.80
N TRP A 459 1.89 7.56 20.34
CA TRP A 459 2.45 7.93 19.04
C TRP A 459 2.77 6.70 18.20
N PHE A 460 2.18 6.57 17.03
CA PHE A 460 2.59 5.58 16.05
C PHE A 460 3.53 6.23 15.03
N VAL A 461 4.78 5.77 14.99
CA VAL A 461 5.85 6.40 14.22
C VAL A 461 6.40 5.42 13.20
N ASP A 462 6.42 5.83 11.93
CA ASP A 462 7.03 5.09 10.84
C ASP A 462 8.42 5.63 10.52
N PHE A 463 9.46 4.83 10.77
CA PHE A 463 10.83 5.13 10.38
C PHE A 463 11.09 4.52 9.01
N PHE A 464 11.38 5.38 8.03
CA PHE A 464 11.41 4.96 6.64
C PHE A 464 12.53 5.63 5.84
N ALA A 465 12.72 5.18 4.61
CA ALA A 465 13.59 5.81 3.63
C ALA A 465 12.83 6.02 2.31
N PRO A 466 12.93 7.19 1.64
CA PRO A 466 12.20 7.44 0.40
C PRO A 466 12.56 6.51 -0.77
N TRP A 467 13.79 5.99 -0.78
CA TRP A 467 14.24 5.03 -1.80
C TRP A 467 13.75 3.60 -1.54
N CYS A 468 13.12 3.33 -0.39
CA CYS A 468 12.65 2.00 -0.01
C CYS A 468 11.23 1.77 -0.56
N PRO A 469 11.02 0.85 -1.53
CA PRO A 469 9.69 0.62 -2.12
C PRO A 469 8.62 0.18 -1.12
N PRO A 470 8.89 -0.74 -0.17
CA PRO A 470 7.92 -1.09 0.89
C PRO A 470 7.52 0.09 1.76
N CYS A 471 8.43 1.05 1.97
CA CYS A 471 8.17 2.27 2.72
C CYS A 471 7.19 3.17 1.96
N MET A 472 7.46 3.38 0.67
CA MET A 472 6.61 4.17 -0.19
C MET A 472 5.21 3.57 -0.36
N ARG A 473 5.09 2.23 -0.27
CA ARG A 473 3.78 1.53 -0.17
C ARG A 473 3.07 1.72 1.15
N LEU A 474 3.81 1.73 2.27
CA LEU A 474 3.21 1.88 3.59
C LEU A 474 2.67 3.30 3.80
N LEU A 475 3.34 4.33 3.29
CA LEU A 475 2.98 5.75 3.53
C LEU A 475 1.49 6.08 3.26
N PRO A 476 0.87 5.77 2.09
CA PRO A 476 -0.57 6.02 1.88
C PRO A 476 -1.45 5.22 2.84
N THR A 477 -1.12 3.96 3.09
CA THR A 477 -1.85 3.10 4.04
C THR A 477 -1.79 3.66 5.45
N PHE A 478 -0.62 4.13 5.87
CA PHE A 478 -0.35 4.73 7.17
C PHE A 478 -1.10 6.05 7.33
N ARG A 479 -1.09 6.91 6.30
CA ARG A 479 -1.92 8.12 6.20
C ARG A 479 -3.40 7.78 6.32
N LYS A 480 -3.89 6.77 5.61
CA LYS A 480 -5.28 6.32 5.68
C LYS A 480 -5.65 5.81 7.08
N ALA A 481 -4.81 5.00 7.71
CA ALA A 481 -5.01 4.53 9.08
C ALA A 481 -5.07 5.68 10.09
N SER A 482 -4.22 6.70 9.94
CA SER A 482 -4.20 7.87 10.83
C SER A 482 -5.55 8.60 10.92
N ARG A 483 -6.35 8.60 9.83
CA ARG A 483 -7.68 9.22 9.81
C ARG A 483 -8.68 8.53 10.74
N HIS A 484 -8.51 7.24 11.00
CA HIS A 484 -9.38 6.47 11.90
C HIS A 484 -9.01 6.64 13.38
N MET A 485 -7.86 7.25 13.68
CA MET A 485 -7.29 7.35 15.02
C MET A 485 -7.13 8.79 15.53
N VAL A 486 -7.76 9.76 14.85
CA VAL A 486 -7.77 11.17 15.25
C VAL A 486 -8.20 11.29 16.72
N GLY A 487 -7.37 11.94 17.53
CA GLY A 487 -7.62 12.14 18.96
C GLY A 487 -7.35 10.92 19.86
N LYS A 488 -7.09 9.73 19.29
CA LYS A 488 -6.74 8.51 20.03
C LYS A 488 -5.25 8.20 19.97
N VAL A 489 -4.64 8.27 18.78
CA VAL A 489 -3.21 8.02 18.53
C VAL A 489 -2.70 9.01 17.51
N GLU A 490 -1.55 9.61 17.80
CA GLU A 490 -0.88 10.53 16.89
C GLU A 490 0.01 9.74 15.91
N PHE A 491 0.08 10.18 14.66
CA PHE A 491 0.83 9.50 13.60
C PHE A 491 1.99 10.37 13.13
N GLY A 492 3.17 9.79 13.00
CA GLY A 492 4.33 10.50 12.49
C GLY A 492 5.23 9.67 11.61
N THR A 493 5.96 10.33 10.72
CA THR A 493 6.96 9.69 9.85
C THR A 493 8.32 10.32 10.08
N VAL A 494 9.37 9.50 10.08
CA VAL A 494 10.77 9.93 10.21
C VAL A 494 11.53 9.45 9.00
N ASP A 495 12.03 10.38 8.18
CA ASP A 495 12.93 10.07 7.09
C ASP A 495 14.35 9.81 7.62
N CYS A 496 14.76 8.54 7.62
CA CYS A 496 16.07 8.12 8.11
C CYS A 496 17.22 8.46 7.17
N THR A 497 16.95 8.85 5.92
CA THR A 497 17.98 9.38 5.01
C THR A 497 18.40 10.79 5.43
N VAL A 498 17.46 11.55 5.97
CA VAL A 498 17.66 12.90 6.52
C VAL A 498 18.15 12.84 7.97
N HIS A 499 17.52 11.99 8.81
CA HIS A 499 17.75 11.93 10.26
C HIS A 499 18.51 10.67 10.70
N LYS A 500 19.65 10.38 10.05
CA LYS A 500 20.46 9.18 10.31
C LYS A 500 20.79 8.94 11.79
N GLN A 501 21.24 9.99 12.49
CA GLN A 501 21.59 9.90 13.91
C GLN A 501 20.38 9.57 14.80
N LEU A 502 19.21 10.11 14.48
CA LEU A 502 17.96 9.82 15.20
C LEU A 502 17.58 8.35 15.03
N CYS A 503 17.58 7.85 13.80
CA CYS A 503 17.24 6.45 13.51
C CYS A 503 18.25 5.47 14.12
N GLN A 504 19.54 5.80 14.12
CA GLN A 504 20.57 5.02 14.82
C GLN A 504 20.32 4.98 16.34
N ARG A 505 19.97 6.11 16.95
CA ARG A 505 19.65 6.17 18.39
C ARG A 505 18.47 5.28 18.76
N PHE A 506 17.49 5.15 17.88
CA PHE A 506 16.33 4.26 18.04
C PHE A 506 16.57 2.83 17.52
N ASN A 507 17.82 2.49 17.16
CA ASN A 507 18.22 1.15 16.72
C ASN A 507 17.44 0.66 15.47
N ILE A 508 17.14 1.58 14.55
CA ILE A 508 16.43 1.27 13.31
C ILE A 508 17.45 0.77 12.26
N HIS A 509 17.36 -0.52 11.93
CA HIS A 509 18.28 -1.20 10.98
C HIS A 509 17.59 -1.64 9.68
N SER A 510 16.28 -1.52 9.60
CA SER A 510 15.46 -1.91 8.45
C SER A 510 14.42 -0.86 8.16
N TYR A 511 13.92 -0.80 6.92
CA TYR A 511 12.84 0.11 6.54
C TYR A 511 11.72 -0.63 5.79
N PRO A 512 10.46 -0.23 5.97
CA PRO A 512 10.00 0.62 7.07
C PRO A 512 10.07 -0.15 8.40
N THR A 513 10.27 0.57 9.50
CA THR A 513 10.10 0.07 10.87
C THR A 513 9.10 0.98 11.56
N THR A 514 7.93 0.44 11.89
CA THR A 514 6.84 1.22 12.49
C THR A 514 6.68 0.86 13.96
N ILE A 515 6.72 1.84 14.84
CA ILE A 515 6.76 1.65 16.30
C ILE A 515 5.67 2.47 16.97
N LEU A 516 4.86 1.84 17.82
CA LEU A 516 3.90 2.49 18.70
C LEU A 516 4.54 2.78 20.06
N TYR A 517 4.67 4.05 20.41
CA TYR A 517 5.11 4.53 21.71
C TYR A 517 3.88 4.84 22.58
N ASN A 518 3.70 4.11 23.68
CA ASN A 518 2.53 4.23 24.57
C ASN A 518 2.95 4.28 26.06
N GLU A 519 3.74 5.30 26.43
CA GLU A 519 4.25 5.65 27.79
C GLU A 519 5.09 4.61 28.54
N THR A 520 4.86 3.32 28.33
CA THR A 520 5.50 2.21 29.04
C THR A 520 6.65 1.64 28.21
N VAL A 521 6.36 1.09 27.03
CA VAL A 521 7.33 0.38 26.18
C VAL A 521 7.03 0.67 24.69
N PRO A 522 8.04 0.85 23.83
CA PRO A 522 7.84 0.88 22.39
C PRO A 522 7.45 -0.50 21.85
N HIS A 523 6.38 -0.56 21.05
CA HIS A 523 5.90 -1.79 20.41
C HIS A 523 6.10 -1.71 18.90
N GLU A 524 6.95 -2.60 18.36
CA GLU A 524 7.21 -2.68 16.92
C GLU A 524 6.11 -3.46 16.19
N PHE A 525 5.62 -2.88 15.10
CA PHE A 525 4.62 -3.49 14.22
C PHE A 525 5.27 -4.49 13.26
N ASN A 526 4.81 -5.74 13.30
CA ASN A 526 5.30 -6.83 12.47
C ASN A 526 4.20 -7.45 11.59
N GLY A 527 3.04 -6.78 11.46
CA GLY A 527 1.90 -7.27 10.70
C GLY A 527 1.96 -6.89 9.21
N HIS A 528 0.92 -7.25 8.46
CA HIS A 528 0.79 -6.85 7.06
C HIS A 528 0.57 -5.34 6.92
N HIS A 529 1.14 -4.71 5.89
CA HIS A 529 1.05 -3.26 5.67
C HIS A 529 -0.29 -2.83 5.05
N ASN A 530 -1.40 -3.17 5.71
CA ASN A 530 -2.75 -2.74 5.33
C ASN A 530 -3.43 -2.03 6.51
N VAL A 531 -4.46 -1.23 6.21
CA VAL A 531 -5.14 -0.39 7.21
C VAL A 531 -5.68 -1.23 8.37
N HIS A 532 -6.31 -2.37 8.08
CA HIS A 532 -6.90 -3.23 9.10
C HIS A 532 -5.85 -3.73 10.09
N SER A 533 -4.73 -4.27 9.59
CA SER A 533 -3.64 -4.78 10.42
C SER A 533 -3.00 -3.70 11.30
N LEU A 534 -2.82 -2.48 10.77
CA LEU A 534 -2.32 -1.34 11.55
C LEU A 534 -3.28 -0.95 12.68
N LEU A 535 -4.58 -0.86 12.38
CA LEU A 535 -5.59 -0.48 13.38
C LEU A 535 -5.74 -1.55 14.46
N THR A 536 -5.82 -2.82 14.06
CA THR A 536 -5.89 -3.95 14.99
C THR A 536 -4.66 -4.02 15.89
N PHE A 537 -3.46 -3.75 15.36
CA PHE A 537 -2.25 -3.68 16.18
C PHE A 537 -2.35 -2.59 17.25
N ILE A 538 -2.77 -1.38 16.88
CA ILE A 538 -2.91 -0.29 17.85
C ILE A 538 -3.95 -0.65 18.92
N GLU A 539 -5.09 -1.19 18.51
CA GLU A 539 -6.14 -1.65 19.42
C GLU A 539 -5.64 -2.72 20.38
N ASP A 540 -4.85 -3.68 19.89
CA ASP A 540 -4.28 -4.76 20.71
C ASP A 540 -3.22 -4.27 21.70
N ILE A 541 -2.55 -3.16 21.43
CA ILE A 541 -1.60 -2.57 22.39
C ILE A 541 -2.32 -1.68 23.41
N GLN A 542 -3.37 -0.96 22.98
CA GLN A 542 -4.15 -0.12 23.88
C GLN A 542 -5.05 -0.94 24.81
N ASN A 543 -5.62 -2.04 24.30
CA ASN A 543 -6.50 -2.95 25.01
C ASN A 543 -5.99 -4.40 24.83
N PRO A 544 -4.89 -4.77 25.51
CA PRO A 544 -4.29 -6.09 25.32
C PRO A 544 -5.29 -7.20 25.68
N PRO A 545 -5.65 -8.08 24.72
CA PRO A 545 -6.57 -9.17 25.00
C PRO A 545 -5.92 -10.25 25.87
N VAL A 546 -4.58 -10.28 25.93
CA VAL A 546 -3.81 -11.21 26.74
C VAL A 546 -3.35 -10.50 28.02
N ILE A 547 -3.65 -11.10 29.16
CA ILE A 547 -3.33 -10.56 30.49
C ILE A 547 -1.86 -10.82 30.81
N GLN A 548 -1.08 -9.75 31.05
CA GLN A 548 0.30 -9.88 31.51
C GLN A 548 0.33 -10.40 32.95
N LEU A 549 0.89 -11.59 33.11
CA LEU A 549 1.14 -12.20 34.41
C LEU A 549 2.61 -11.99 34.81
N THR A 550 2.83 -11.73 36.08
CA THR A 550 4.13 -11.48 36.72
C THR A 550 4.29 -12.41 37.92
N SER A 551 5.47 -12.44 38.54
CA SER A 551 5.66 -13.18 39.80
C SER A 551 4.70 -12.74 40.91
N ASP A 552 4.18 -11.51 40.85
CA ASP A 552 3.46 -10.88 41.96
C ASP A 552 1.95 -11.08 41.87
N ASN A 553 1.39 -11.17 40.65
CA ASN A 553 -0.05 -11.33 40.44
C ASN A 553 -0.47 -12.76 40.07
N TYR A 554 0.49 -13.63 39.71
CA TYR A 554 0.17 -14.95 39.18
C TYR A 554 -0.60 -15.81 40.18
N ASP A 555 -0.14 -15.84 41.43
CA ASP A 555 -0.76 -16.69 42.45
C ASP A 555 -2.18 -16.23 42.76
N GLU A 556 -2.42 -14.91 42.84
CA GLU A 556 -3.75 -14.36 43.07
C GLU A 556 -4.68 -14.62 41.88
N MET A 557 -4.24 -14.31 40.66
CA MET A 557 -5.11 -14.35 39.48
C MET A 557 -5.34 -15.76 38.95
N VAL A 558 -4.29 -16.58 38.91
CA VAL A 558 -4.34 -17.92 38.31
C VAL A 558 -4.61 -18.98 39.35
N LEU A 559 -3.84 -19.04 40.45
CA LEU A 559 -4.02 -20.07 41.47
C LEU A 559 -5.22 -19.77 42.39
N GLY A 560 -5.46 -18.49 42.69
CA GLY A 560 -6.58 -17.95 43.46
C GLY A 560 -7.83 -17.62 42.64
N ARG A 561 -7.89 -18.05 41.38
CA ARG A 561 -9.01 -17.81 40.44
C ARG A 561 -10.38 -18.15 41.02
N ALA A 562 -11.42 -17.44 40.57
CA ALA A 562 -12.79 -17.65 41.03
C ALA A 562 -13.34 -19.04 40.65
N PRO A 563 -14.27 -19.62 41.43
CA PRO A 563 -14.95 -20.86 41.04
C PRO A 563 -15.69 -20.67 39.71
N GLY A 564 -15.40 -21.51 38.72
CA GLY A 564 -15.93 -21.35 37.36
C GLY A 564 -14.86 -20.93 36.34
N ASP A 565 -13.79 -20.28 36.78
CA ASP A 565 -12.80 -19.70 35.89
C ASP A 565 -11.77 -20.73 35.39
N THR A 566 -11.43 -20.59 34.12
CA THR A 566 -10.38 -21.35 33.45
C THR A 566 -9.32 -20.38 32.92
N TRP A 567 -8.05 -20.70 33.14
CA TRP A 567 -6.93 -19.88 32.68
C TRP A 567 -6.08 -20.62 31.66
N LEU A 568 -5.75 -19.93 30.57
CA LEU A 568 -4.73 -20.32 29.61
C LEU A 568 -3.51 -19.43 29.81
N VAL A 569 -2.32 -20.02 29.97
CA VAL A 569 -1.09 -19.25 30.20
C VAL A 569 0.00 -19.70 29.23
N ASP A 570 0.53 -18.75 28.46
CA ASP A 570 1.74 -18.91 27.65
C ASP A 570 2.98 -18.44 28.43
N PHE A 571 3.92 -19.36 28.67
CA PHE A 571 5.23 -19.05 29.22
C PHE A 571 6.24 -18.95 28.07
N PHE A 572 6.71 -17.73 27.80
CA PHE A 572 7.49 -17.41 26.61
C PHE A 572 8.79 -16.68 26.94
N ALA A 573 9.65 -16.53 25.93
CA ALA A 573 10.82 -15.66 25.96
C ALA A 573 10.86 -14.77 24.70
N PRO A 574 11.18 -13.46 24.80
CA PRO A 574 11.10 -12.55 23.65
C PRO A 574 12.04 -12.90 22.48
N TRP A 575 13.17 -13.55 22.77
CA TRP A 575 14.16 -13.96 21.77
C TRP A 575 13.82 -15.30 21.09
N CYS A 576 12.81 -16.03 21.55
CA CYS A 576 12.45 -17.35 21.05
C CYS A 576 11.63 -17.26 19.75
N GLY A 577 12.17 -17.80 18.65
CA GLY A 577 11.51 -17.82 17.34
C GLY A 577 10.10 -18.43 17.35
N PRO A 578 9.90 -19.65 17.88
CA PRO A 578 8.57 -20.25 18.01
C PRO A 578 7.60 -19.42 18.87
N CYS A 579 8.11 -18.69 19.87
CA CYS A 579 7.31 -17.80 20.71
C CYS A 579 6.82 -16.57 19.92
N LYS A 580 7.69 -16.01 19.07
CA LYS A 580 7.31 -14.93 18.13
C LYS A 580 6.22 -15.39 17.16
N GLN A 581 6.26 -16.65 16.72
CA GLN A 581 5.22 -17.24 15.86
C GLN A 581 3.91 -17.49 16.61
N LEU A 582 3.96 -17.92 17.87
CA LEU A 582 2.77 -18.14 18.70
C LEU A 582 2.07 -16.85 19.11
N ALA A 583 2.82 -15.78 19.40
CA ALA A 583 2.28 -14.52 19.92
C ALA A 583 1.04 -13.96 19.17
N PRO A 584 1.02 -13.86 17.82
CA PRO A 584 -0.17 -13.42 17.11
C PRO A 584 -1.36 -14.39 17.26
N GLU A 585 -1.12 -15.71 17.20
CA GLU A 585 -2.16 -16.74 17.40
C GLU A 585 -2.69 -16.73 18.84
N TRP A 586 -1.84 -16.45 19.83
CA TRP A 586 -2.24 -16.34 21.24
C TRP A 586 -3.16 -15.14 21.49
N ARG A 587 -2.88 -13.99 20.86
CA ARG A 587 -3.79 -12.83 20.90
C ARG A 587 -5.11 -13.12 20.21
N LYS A 588 -5.06 -13.81 19.06
CA LYS A 588 -6.27 -14.25 18.34
C LYS A 588 -7.10 -15.18 19.21
N LEU A 589 -6.48 -16.13 19.90
CA LEU A 589 -7.14 -17.02 20.85
C LEU A 589 -7.82 -16.24 21.98
N ALA A 590 -7.13 -15.29 22.60
CA ALA A 590 -7.69 -14.43 23.64
C ALA A 590 -8.93 -13.66 23.16
N LYS A 591 -8.89 -13.13 21.94
CA LYS A 591 -10.06 -12.49 21.30
C LYS A 591 -11.23 -13.45 21.11
N MET A 592 -10.96 -14.71 20.71
CA MET A 592 -12.01 -15.72 20.55
C MET A 592 -12.72 -16.06 21.87
N PHE A 593 -12.11 -15.77 23.02
CA PHE A 593 -12.70 -15.95 24.35
C PHE A 593 -13.25 -14.66 24.97
N GLN A 594 -13.24 -13.52 24.27
CA GLN A 594 -13.75 -12.25 24.82
C GLN A 594 -15.22 -12.32 25.26
N ASP A 595 -16.05 -13.10 24.56
CA ASP A 595 -17.45 -13.32 24.90
C ASP A 595 -17.67 -14.41 25.98
N MET A 596 -16.58 -14.99 26.51
CA MET A 596 -16.59 -16.01 27.56
C MET A 596 -15.85 -15.50 28.80
N PRO A 597 -16.53 -14.74 29.69
CA PRO A 597 -15.87 -14.05 30.80
C PRO A 597 -15.23 -14.99 31.84
N SER A 598 -15.53 -16.28 31.81
CA SER A 598 -14.92 -17.31 32.66
C SER A 598 -13.66 -17.94 32.05
N VAL A 599 -13.24 -17.53 30.85
CA VAL A 599 -12.01 -18.03 30.20
C VAL A 599 -11.02 -16.89 30.03
N HIS A 600 -9.94 -16.96 30.78
CA HIS A 600 -8.90 -15.93 30.81
C HIS A 600 -7.66 -16.40 30.07
N VAL A 601 -7.05 -15.52 29.28
CA VAL A 601 -5.83 -15.81 28.53
C VAL A 601 -4.72 -14.88 29.00
N GLY A 602 -3.66 -15.44 29.55
CA GLY A 602 -2.51 -14.72 30.07
C GLY A 602 -1.19 -15.19 29.50
N HIS A 603 -0.12 -14.47 29.83
CA HIS A 603 1.25 -14.83 29.46
C HIS A 603 2.27 -14.36 30.49
N VAL A 604 3.40 -15.07 30.57
CA VAL A 604 4.51 -14.78 31.48
C VAL A 604 5.80 -14.69 30.66
N ASP A 605 6.50 -13.56 30.78
CA ASP A 605 7.84 -13.39 30.22
C ASP A 605 8.88 -14.06 31.13
N CYS A 606 9.35 -15.22 30.69
CA CYS A 606 10.34 -16.00 31.42
C CYS A 606 11.78 -15.51 31.25
N GLU A 607 12.06 -14.56 30.35
CA GLU A 607 13.34 -13.85 30.32
C GLU A 607 13.39 -12.82 31.45
N LYS A 608 12.27 -12.15 31.72
CA LYS A 608 12.14 -11.19 32.82
C LYS A 608 11.99 -11.89 34.19
N TYR A 609 11.18 -12.94 34.28
CA TYR A 609 10.86 -13.65 35.52
C TYR A 609 11.47 -15.06 35.57
N LYS A 610 12.77 -15.18 35.28
CA LYS A 610 13.49 -16.48 35.15
C LYS A 610 13.29 -17.41 36.33
N THR A 611 13.53 -16.91 37.55
CA THR A 611 13.44 -17.71 38.80
C THR A 611 12.03 -18.24 39.03
N PHE A 612 11.02 -17.41 38.79
CA PHE A 612 9.61 -17.78 38.87
C PHE A 612 9.23 -18.85 37.84
N CYS A 613 9.61 -18.68 36.57
CA CYS A 613 9.33 -19.71 35.56
C CYS A 613 10.02 -21.05 35.88
N GLN A 614 11.23 -21.01 36.41
CA GLN A 614 11.96 -22.21 36.86
C GLN A 614 11.27 -22.88 38.04
N SER A 615 10.81 -22.13 39.05
CA SER A 615 10.06 -22.70 40.19
C SER A 615 8.73 -23.30 39.77
N MET A 616 8.11 -22.75 38.72
CA MET A 616 6.91 -23.31 38.08
C MET A 616 7.21 -24.51 37.16
N GLY A 617 8.47 -24.93 37.03
CA GLY A 617 8.88 -26.09 36.24
C GLY A 617 8.84 -25.89 34.73
N VAL A 618 8.92 -24.65 34.24
CA VAL A 618 8.98 -24.35 32.79
C VAL A 618 10.41 -24.58 32.29
N ARG A 619 10.58 -25.46 31.31
CA ARG A 619 11.90 -25.89 30.79
C ARG A 619 12.16 -25.54 29.32
N SER A 620 11.12 -25.15 28.58
CA SER A 620 11.19 -24.82 27.15
C SER A 620 10.17 -23.74 26.81
N TYR A 621 10.38 -23.03 25.71
CA TYR A 621 9.49 -21.95 25.27
C TYR A 621 9.03 -22.17 23.82
N PRO A 622 7.76 -21.89 23.49
CA PRO A 622 6.68 -21.55 24.41
C PRO A 622 6.11 -22.79 25.13
N THR A 623 5.82 -22.65 26.43
CA THR A 623 5.06 -23.66 27.19
C THR A 623 3.67 -23.13 27.46
N ILE A 624 2.65 -23.83 26.95
CA ILE A 624 1.24 -23.45 27.13
C ILE A 624 0.63 -24.34 28.21
N ARG A 625 -0.02 -23.73 29.21
CA ARG A 625 -0.75 -24.42 30.28
C ARG A 625 -2.21 -23.99 30.34
N LEU A 626 -3.09 -24.95 30.63
CA LEU A 626 -4.49 -24.71 30.99
C LEU A 626 -4.71 -25.07 32.45
N TYR A 627 -5.35 -24.16 33.18
CA TYR A 627 -5.74 -24.30 34.57
C TYR A 627 -7.28 -24.37 34.61
N PRO A 628 -7.87 -25.56 34.78
CA PRO A 628 -9.31 -25.76 34.65
C PRO A 628 -10.07 -25.18 35.86
N THR A 629 -11.39 -25.09 35.73
CA THR A 629 -12.26 -24.72 36.85
C THR A 629 -12.22 -25.76 37.98
N GLY A 630 -12.29 -25.29 39.23
CA GLY A 630 -12.36 -26.14 40.42
C GLY A 630 -11.01 -26.46 41.04
N ASP A 631 -10.28 -27.45 40.50
CA ASP A 631 -9.03 -27.95 41.12
C ASP A 631 -7.86 -26.96 40.88
N THR A 632 -7.62 -26.10 41.86
CA THR A 632 -6.63 -25.03 41.78
C THR A 632 -5.19 -25.52 41.62
N ASN A 633 -4.91 -26.78 41.99
CA ASN A 633 -3.57 -27.37 41.94
C ASN A 633 -3.28 -28.17 40.67
N LYS A 634 -4.24 -28.32 39.75
CA LYS A 634 -4.04 -29.04 38.49
C LYS A 634 -3.87 -28.09 37.32
N PHE A 635 -3.01 -28.50 36.40
CA PHE A 635 -2.87 -27.88 35.09
C PHE A 635 -2.63 -28.95 34.02
N HIS A 636 -2.96 -28.61 32.79
CA HIS A 636 -2.72 -29.43 31.61
C HIS A 636 -1.74 -28.71 30.69
N VAL A 637 -0.77 -29.44 30.13
CA VAL A 637 0.20 -28.88 29.19
C VAL A 637 -0.24 -29.18 27.77
N TYR A 638 -0.22 -28.17 26.90
CA TYR A 638 -0.53 -28.36 25.49
C TYR A 638 0.62 -29.06 24.77
N ASN A 639 0.37 -30.27 24.27
CA ASN A 639 1.39 -31.09 23.59
C ASN A 639 1.06 -31.36 22.11
N ASN A 640 -0.01 -30.78 21.55
CA ASN A 640 -0.37 -31.02 20.17
C ASN A 640 0.60 -30.32 19.21
N TRP A 641 0.70 -30.86 17.99
CA TRP A 641 1.58 -30.36 16.95
C TRP A 641 1.20 -28.93 16.49
N PHE A 642 -0.08 -28.70 16.25
CA PHE A 642 -0.58 -27.42 15.73
C PHE A 642 -0.76 -26.40 16.85
N ARG A 643 -0.05 -25.28 16.79
CA ARG A 643 -0.11 -24.19 17.79
C ARG A 643 -0.88 -22.95 17.31
N ASN A 644 -1.84 -23.15 16.42
CA ASN A 644 -2.73 -22.08 15.95
C ASN A 644 -3.93 -21.91 16.90
N ALA A 645 -4.55 -20.72 16.87
CA ALA A 645 -5.65 -20.36 17.76
C ALA A 645 -6.83 -21.36 17.70
N PRO A 646 -7.30 -21.83 16.53
CA PRO A 646 -8.37 -22.84 16.48
C PRO A 646 -8.02 -24.13 17.23
N SER A 647 -6.80 -24.64 17.06
CA SER A 647 -6.38 -25.91 17.70
C SER A 647 -6.30 -25.79 19.22
N ILE A 648 -5.82 -24.66 19.73
CA ILE A 648 -5.75 -24.41 21.18
C ILE A 648 -7.15 -24.14 21.74
N ARG A 649 -8.00 -23.44 20.99
CA ARG A 649 -9.41 -23.23 21.36
C ARG A 649 -10.12 -24.56 21.52
N SER A 650 -10.07 -25.45 20.53
CA SER A 650 -10.73 -26.76 20.62
C SER A 650 -10.25 -27.56 21.84
N TRP A 651 -8.94 -27.60 22.08
CA TRP A 651 -8.38 -28.24 23.28
C TRP A 651 -8.88 -27.62 24.58
N THR A 652 -9.06 -26.30 24.63
CA THR A 652 -9.58 -25.61 25.82
C THR A 652 -11.01 -26.07 26.15
N PHE A 653 -11.86 -26.24 25.13
CA PHE A 653 -13.23 -26.70 25.30
C PHE A 653 -13.34 -28.13 25.86
N GLU A 654 -12.30 -28.96 25.74
CA GLU A 654 -12.26 -30.29 26.37
C GLU A 654 -12.27 -30.21 27.90
N PHE A 655 -11.84 -29.08 28.49
CA PHE A 655 -11.76 -28.86 29.93
C PHE A 655 -12.88 -27.96 30.47
N LEU A 656 -13.66 -27.34 29.60
CA LEU A 656 -14.79 -26.50 30.01
C LEU A 656 -15.99 -27.38 30.38
N PRO A 657 -16.84 -26.93 31.32
CA PRO A 657 -18.10 -27.61 31.59
C PRO A 657 -18.97 -27.63 30.33
N SER A 658 -19.41 -28.83 29.92
CA SER A 658 -20.35 -28.95 28.80
C SER A 658 -21.71 -28.35 29.17
N HIS A 659 -22.22 -27.49 28.30
CA HIS A 659 -23.56 -26.90 28.35
C HIS A 659 -24.58 -27.66 27.50
N THR A 660 -24.13 -28.72 26.82
CA THR A 660 -24.97 -29.58 26.02
C THR A 660 -25.39 -30.83 26.80
N THR A 661 -26.58 -31.35 26.50
CA THR A 661 -27.03 -32.66 27.01
C THR A 661 -26.74 -33.72 25.97
N LYS A 662 -26.00 -34.78 26.33
CA LYS A 662 -25.90 -35.96 25.46
C LYS A 662 -27.26 -36.65 25.38
N LEU A 663 -27.78 -36.80 24.17
CA LEU A 663 -29.12 -37.32 23.91
C LEU A 663 -29.05 -38.73 23.32
N THR A 664 -29.62 -39.69 24.04
CA THR A 664 -30.04 -41.00 23.52
C THR A 664 -31.45 -40.92 22.93
N TRP A 665 -31.89 -41.97 22.24
CA TRP A 665 -33.26 -42.09 21.76
C TRP A 665 -34.32 -41.80 22.85
N GLU A 666 -34.21 -42.44 24.01
CA GLU A 666 -35.18 -42.30 25.11
C GLU A 666 -35.20 -40.87 25.64
N SER A 667 -34.01 -40.27 25.83
CA SER A 667 -33.91 -38.89 26.31
C SER A 667 -34.36 -37.88 25.24
N PHE A 668 -34.17 -38.17 23.96
CA PHE A 668 -34.65 -37.33 22.87
C PHE A 668 -36.18 -37.34 22.82
N GLN A 669 -36.82 -38.51 22.93
CA GLN A 669 -38.27 -38.60 22.98
C GLN A 669 -38.86 -37.88 24.21
N THR A 670 -38.33 -38.16 25.39
CA THR A 670 -38.88 -37.64 26.66
C THR A 670 -38.52 -36.19 26.92
N LYS A 671 -37.28 -35.77 26.65
CA LYS A 671 -36.79 -34.41 26.95
C LYS A 671 -36.92 -33.46 25.77
N VAL A 672 -36.82 -33.91 24.52
CA VAL A 672 -36.89 -33.00 23.36
C VAL A 672 -38.31 -32.96 22.81
N LEU A 673 -38.84 -34.11 22.39
CA LEU A 673 -40.14 -34.16 21.71
C LEU A 673 -41.34 -33.93 22.64
N GLN A 674 -41.25 -34.33 23.91
CA GLN A 674 -42.37 -34.26 24.86
C GLN A 674 -42.33 -33.06 25.83
N SER A 675 -41.19 -32.38 26.00
CA SER A 675 -41.02 -31.40 27.09
C SER A 675 -41.65 -30.03 26.86
N GLY A 676 -42.15 -29.74 25.65
CA GLY A 676 -42.75 -28.45 25.29
C GLY A 676 -41.79 -27.25 25.30
N GLN A 677 -40.51 -27.47 25.63
CA GLN A 677 -39.47 -26.44 25.63
C GLN A 677 -38.72 -26.43 24.29
N PRO A 678 -38.21 -25.27 23.84
CA PRO A 678 -37.41 -25.21 22.62
C PRO A 678 -36.03 -25.86 22.84
N TRP A 679 -35.60 -26.65 21.86
CA TRP A 679 -34.28 -27.28 21.83
C TRP A 679 -33.53 -26.92 20.56
N ILE A 680 -32.20 -26.85 20.66
CA ILE A 680 -31.30 -26.95 19.54
C ILE A 680 -30.46 -28.21 19.70
N VAL A 681 -30.41 -29.04 18.65
CA VAL A 681 -29.72 -30.34 18.70
C VAL A 681 -28.69 -30.42 17.58
N ASP A 682 -27.45 -30.72 17.95
CA ASP A 682 -26.35 -31.04 17.03
C ASP A 682 -26.24 -32.55 16.81
N PHE A 683 -26.40 -32.96 15.57
CA PHE A 683 -26.25 -34.33 15.12
C PHE A 683 -24.89 -34.48 14.44
N PHE A 684 -24.01 -35.27 15.02
CA PHE A 684 -22.60 -35.33 14.62
C PHE A 684 -22.07 -36.78 14.57
N ALA A 685 -20.90 -36.94 13.97
CA ALA A 685 -20.12 -38.17 14.02
C ALA A 685 -18.70 -37.90 14.55
N PRO A 686 -18.13 -38.75 15.43
CA PRO A 686 -16.81 -38.51 16.04
C PRO A 686 -15.66 -38.41 15.03
N TRP A 687 -15.73 -39.11 13.89
CA TRP A 687 -14.70 -39.11 12.85
C TRP A 687 -14.80 -37.93 11.87
N CYS A 688 -15.87 -37.12 11.96
CA CYS A 688 -16.13 -36.02 11.05
C CYS A 688 -15.34 -34.77 11.46
N GLY A 689 -14.38 -34.36 10.62
CA GLY A 689 -13.53 -33.19 10.90
C GLY A 689 -14.31 -31.89 11.11
N HIS A 690 -15.32 -31.63 10.26
CA HIS A 690 -16.20 -30.46 10.41
C HIS A 690 -17.00 -30.49 11.73
N CYS A 691 -17.30 -31.68 12.25
CA CYS A 691 -18.01 -31.85 13.51
C CYS A 691 -17.09 -31.54 14.70
N GLN A 692 -15.85 -32.00 14.65
CA GLN A 692 -14.83 -31.69 15.64
C GLN A 692 -14.52 -30.17 15.67
N GLU A 693 -14.49 -29.53 14.50
CA GLU A 693 -14.30 -28.09 14.39
C GLU A 693 -15.52 -27.30 14.91
N PHE A 694 -16.73 -27.81 14.68
CA PHE A 694 -17.98 -27.15 15.08
C PHE A 694 -18.34 -27.34 16.56
N ALA A 695 -17.92 -28.42 17.21
CA ALA A 695 -18.30 -28.74 18.59
C ALA A 695 -18.03 -27.60 19.61
N PRO A 696 -16.86 -26.92 19.59
CA PRO A 696 -16.62 -25.74 20.45
C PRO A 696 -17.60 -24.60 20.20
N GLU A 697 -18.01 -24.39 18.94
CA GLU A 697 -18.96 -23.35 18.57
C GLU A 697 -20.37 -23.70 19.06
N PHE A 698 -20.74 -24.99 19.01
CA PHE A 698 -22.02 -25.45 19.54
C PHE A 698 -22.11 -25.32 21.07
N GLU A 699 -21.04 -25.62 21.80
CA GLU A 699 -20.96 -25.37 23.25
C GLU A 699 -21.11 -23.87 23.58
N ARG A 700 -20.49 -22.99 22.79
CA ARG A 700 -20.69 -21.54 22.91
C ARG A 700 -22.14 -21.12 22.67
N ILE A 701 -22.78 -21.67 21.63
CA ILE A 701 -24.21 -21.41 21.35
C ILE A 701 -25.07 -21.91 22.51
N ALA A 702 -24.81 -23.10 23.03
CA ALA A 702 -25.50 -23.66 24.19
C ALA A 702 -25.38 -22.76 25.43
N MET A 703 -24.18 -22.22 25.68
CA MET A 703 -23.93 -21.27 26.75
C MET A 703 -24.72 -19.96 26.56
N ALA A 704 -24.68 -19.37 25.36
CA ALA A 704 -25.37 -18.12 25.05
C ALA A 704 -26.90 -18.23 25.13
N LEU A 705 -27.44 -19.41 24.84
CA LEU A 705 -28.88 -19.68 24.89
C LEU A 705 -29.37 -20.23 26.25
N LYS A 706 -28.46 -20.40 27.21
CA LYS A 706 -28.76 -21.00 28.52
C LYS A 706 -29.93 -20.27 29.19
N GLY A 707 -30.96 -21.02 29.58
CA GLY A 707 -32.18 -20.50 30.19
C GLY A 707 -33.30 -20.14 29.20
N HIS A 708 -32.99 -20.03 27.90
CA HIS A 708 -33.97 -19.75 26.85
C HIS A 708 -34.23 -20.96 25.95
N VAL A 709 -33.18 -21.64 25.49
CA VAL A 709 -33.23 -22.82 24.63
C VAL A 709 -32.32 -23.89 25.21
N LYS A 710 -32.79 -25.14 25.27
CA LYS A 710 -31.96 -26.26 25.70
C LYS A 710 -31.09 -26.75 24.55
N ALA A 711 -29.84 -27.11 24.83
CA ALA A 711 -28.92 -27.64 23.83
C ALA A 711 -28.66 -29.13 24.06
N GLY A 712 -28.64 -29.91 22.98
CA GLY A 712 -28.30 -31.33 23.05
C GLY A 712 -27.43 -31.79 21.89
N THR A 713 -26.72 -32.89 22.09
CA THR A 713 -25.86 -33.50 21.07
C THR A 713 -26.26 -34.96 20.87
N VAL A 714 -26.33 -35.41 19.62
CA VAL A 714 -26.60 -36.81 19.25
C VAL A 714 -25.42 -37.34 18.46
N ASN A 715 -24.76 -38.37 18.97
CA ASN A 715 -23.76 -39.12 18.23
C ASN A 715 -24.46 -40.08 17.27
N CYS A 716 -24.37 -39.82 15.97
CA CYS A 716 -25.04 -40.63 14.94
C CYS A 716 -24.37 -41.99 14.68
N ASP A 717 -23.11 -42.18 15.07
CA ASP A 717 -22.49 -43.51 15.01
C ASP A 717 -23.09 -44.43 16.08
N GLU A 718 -23.46 -43.88 17.24
CA GLU A 718 -24.09 -44.63 18.35
C GLU A 718 -25.62 -44.71 18.20
N HIS A 719 -26.24 -43.72 17.56
CA HIS A 719 -27.69 -43.54 17.49
C HIS A 719 -28.19 -43.31 16.04
N ASP A 720 -27.70 -44.12 15.10
CA ASP A 720 -28.01 -44.04 13.66
C ASP A 720 -29.53 -43.93 13.37
N TRP A 721 -30.34 -44.78 14.01
CA TRP A 721 -31.80 -44.75 13.85
C TRP A 721 -32.42 -43.39 14.22
N LEU A 722 -31.97 -42.76 15.31
CA LEU A 722 -32.45 -41.44 15.72
C LEU A 722 -32.08 -40.39 14.65
N CYS A 723 -30.86 -40.44 14.13
CA CYS A 723 -30.40 -39.52 13.10
C CYS A 723 -31.17 -39.68 11.78
N GLN A 724 -31.48 -40.92 11.38
CA GLN A 724 -32.33 -41.20 10.22
C GLN A 724 -33.76 -40.65 10.41
N GLN A 725 -34.37 -40.90 11.57
CA GLN A 725 -35.70 -40.37 11.89
C GLN A 725 -35.72 -38.83 11.94
N ALA A 726 -34.62 -38.21 12.37
CA ALA A 726 -34.45 -36.75 12.37
C ALA A 726 -34.09 -36.17 10.98
N GLY A 727 -34.00 -37.01 9.94
CA GLY A 727 -33.69 -36.60 8.57
C GLY A 727 -32.30 -35.98 8.43
N VAL A 728 -31.30 -36.55 9.12
CA VAL A 728 -29.91 -36.10 9.06
C VAL A 728 -29.23 -36.73 7.83
N GLY A 729 -28.85 -35.91 6.85
CA GLY A 729 -28.19 -36.35 5.61
C GLY A 729 -26.69 -36.05 5.54
N SER A 730 -26.16 -35.25 6.47
CA SER A 730 -24.76 -34.84 6.53
C SER A 730 -24.38 -34.39 7.95
N TYR A 731 -23.10 -34.43 8.30
CA TYR A 731 -22.60 -34.03 9.62
C TYR A 731 -21.64 -32.84 9.53
N PRO A 732 -21.63 -31.93 10.53
CA PRO A 732 -22.64 -31.82 11.58
C PRO A 732 -23.98 -31.31 11.00
N SER A 733 -25.09 -31.61 11.66
CA SER A 733 -26.42 -31.10 11.31
C SER A 733 -27.10 -30.51 12.53
N LEU A 734 -27.52 -29.25 12.45
CA LEU A 734 -28.30 -28.60 13.50
C LEU A 734 -29.79 -28.71 13.22
N ARG A 735 -30.57 -28.95 14.28
CA ARG A 735 -32.03 -28.85 14.27
C ARG A 735 -32.50 -28.01 15.43
N PHE A 736 -33.30 -26.98 15.13
CA PHE A 736 -34.09 -26.28 16.13
C PHE A 736 -35.47 -26.94 16.21
N LEU A 737 -35.88 -27.33 17.41
CA LEU A 737 -37.08 -28.11 17.69
C LEU A 737 -37.92 -27.34 18.69
N GLN A 738 -39.05 -26.82 18.23
CA GLN A 738 -40.05 -26.13 19.03
C GLN A 738 -41.41 -26.74 18.70
N ARG A 739 -42.17 -27.09 19.74
CA ARG A 739 -43.50 -27.68 19.60
C ARG A 739 -44.57 -26.61 19.49
#